data_AF-A0A936UK48-F1
#
_entry.id   AF-A0A936UK48-F1
#
_cell.length_a   1.000
_cell.length_b   1.000
_cell.length_c   1.000
_cell.angle_alpha   90.00
_cell.angle_beta   90.00
_cell.angle_gamma   90.00
#
_symmetry.space_group_name_H-M   'P 1'
#
loop_
_entity.id
_entity.type
_entity.pdbx_description
1 polymer ?
#
loop_
_entity_poly.entity_id
_entity_poly.type
_entity_poly.pdbx_seq_one_letter_code
_entity_poly.pdbx_strand_id
1 'polypeptide(L)'
;MKSISLKFIFILSVYLNLFSLNICMSQIVQNSTLKFTLEARGLTENDITIPLNFDKDKSPTNDAKLILPEVKYLMKSPLGSFGFMDSVSDLSNKDFMNILKGLFVLGNFYPDLKRTSELKLSGESGQFTDFIIKFCKEKKLSSEKLLSSFRKDELKFLSRNMMSVISETESEDNNNTDIFRFNKARDSSIAVSKRTLDILSNEKVITNTVKYFEDAETVYLLYKLLSDAKVNFSDEEFISNESVSGNFYFYYDKDGIRIAIGGNGKNTYTGKFNFIIDTGGDDVYDIENDTEKDLFKNNFNCIIDLSGNDYYTSNSNYSLAGSVFSSGFIFDKEGDDTYKGKNVSLGSSICGLGVLYDENGNDTYQANQFSIGAASFGIGLLVDRNGNDVYIANSYSQGFGMTEGVGAIADDKGNDNYLIDARSLDIGRYEDHYVSMSQGYGLGLRPYYAGGIGLIIEGEGNDFYSTDIFGQGGAYWYGLGCIADKSGNDKYNSYQYAQGAGIHLAIGLLKDYDGWDFYTSDGVSQGCGHDFGFGLLYDVKGNDNYSAYSLSQGAGNANGIGILFDESGRDGYLNKEPGNTRGYGNSRREFGSLGIFLDASGEDFYSVGGMDSVISNSSMWGVMNDYYLKDNSSVPSGTNYKVPLDSNRNYTSEDYFIMAKTIEPRFSVWQEYGFRKLAEDSSTTSEYILKYLDTEDHRAGLVLRNLAFKIGYTIGNVFVDRLRKHIYSMNARPVFNENQLAYICYLFGETGNPAGKEELLMLTNDENIRVRSAAVNALGKLKIDPADSQFTANASQRLRELAGERSIYKMLNKDIAFALKKYKSTANIPVLIEMMNYDYFGVRFIASENLKNYGNDYLKFLDENTFINISSEKKWFQAFLYSVVNIDDKEFRELYNKISNTDLAKDEIIKINIISLLKIRKDKSADNEFRSWSERLITDLESESKIKLKVK
;
A
#
# COMPACT_ATOMS: atom_id res chain seq x y z
N MET A 1 40.37 30.34 26.53
CA MET A 1 38.90 30.21 26.44
C MET A 1 38.30 30.81 25.16
N LYS A 2 38.73 31.98 24.64
CA LYS A 2 38.18 32.54 23.39
C LYS A 2 38.59 31.84 22.07
N SER A 3 39.66 31.03 22.04
CA SER A 3 40.06 30.28 20.83
C SER A 3 39.41 28.90 20.68
N ILE A 4 38.76 28.38 21.73
CA ILE A 4 38.08 27.08 21.72
C ILE A 4 36.65 27.21 21.18
N SER A 5 35.97 28.33 21.44
CA SER A 5 34.60 28.53 20.91
C SER A 5 34.54 28.79 19.41
N LEU A 6 35.58 29.41 18.81
CA LEU A 6 35.62 29.59 17.35
C LEU A 6 35.85 28.27 16.59
N LYS A 7 36.65 27.34 17.15
CA LYS A 7 36.83 26.01 16.55
C LYS A 7 35.56 25.16 16.67
N PHE A 8 34.82 25.26 17.78
CA PHE A 8 33.55 24.56 17.96
C PHE A 8 32.47 25.07 17.01
N ILE A 9 32.36 26.40 16.83
CA ILE A 9 31.41 27.01 15.88
C ILE A 9 31.78 26.69 14.43
N PHE A 10 33.07 26.64 14.09
CA PHE A 10 33.52 26.27 12.74
C PHE A 10 33.26 24.78 12.45
N ILE A 11 33.54 23.88 13.41
CA ILE A 11 33.24 22.44 13.28
C ILE A 11 31.73 22.21 13.19
N LEU A 12 30.91 22.90 13.99
CA LEU A 12 29.45 22.81 13.93
C LEU A 12 28.91 23.35 12.59
N SER A 13 29.47 24.45 12.07
CA SER A 13 29.09 24.99 10.77
C SER A 13 29.52 24.12 9.59
N VAL A 14 30.64 23.41 9.71
CA VAL A 14 31.11 22.43 8.70
C VAL A 14 30.29 21.16 8.79
N TYR A 15 29.92 20.70 9.99
CA TYR A 15 28.99 19.58 10.20
C TYR A 15 27.58 19.88 9.66
N LEU A 16 27.03 21.07 9.93
CA LEU A 16 25.72 21.50 9.41
C LEU A 16 25.73 21.70 7.89
N ASN A 17 26.83 22.20 7.31
CA ASN A 17 26.97 22.27 5.85
C ASN A 17 27.19 20.89 5.22
N LEU A 18 27.90 19.95 5.86
CA LEU A 18 28.04 18.57 5.37
C LEU A 18 26.73 17.79 5.46
N PHE A 19 25.93 17.98 6.52
CA PHE A 19 24.60 17.37 6.65
C PHE A 19 23.62 17.91 5.61
N SER A 20 23.57 19.23 5.42
CA SER A 20 22.70 19.84 4.40
C SER A 20 23.16 19.54 2.97
N LEU A 21 24.46 19.38 2.72
CA LEU A 21 24.98 18.88 1.43
C LEU A 21 24.67 17.39 1.20
N ASN A 22 24.70 16.55 2.24
CA ASN A 22 24.36 15.13 2.12
C ASN A 22 22.87 14.89 1.90
N ILE A 23 21.98 15.63 2.60
CA ILE A 23 20.53 15.58 2.38
C ILE A 23 20.18 16.11 0.98
N CYS A 24 20.86 17.17 0.53
CA CYS A 24 20.67 17.69 -0.82
C CYS A 24 21.26 16.75 -1.88
N MET A 25 22.37 16.06 -1.61
CA MET A 25 22.92 15.04 -2.51
C MET A 25 22.07 13.78 -2.58
N SER A 26 21.57 13.24 -1.47
CA SER A 26 20.71 12.04 -1.48
C SER A 26 19.42 12.31 -2.25
N GLN A 27 18.78 13.46 -2.02
CA GLN A 27 17.55 13.85 -2.72
C GLN A 27 17.80 14.16 -4.23
N ILE A 28 19.01 14.61 -4.59
CA ILE A 28 19.44 14.78 -5.99
C ILE A 28 19.75 13.41 -6.63
N VAL A 29 20.40 12.49 -5.91
CA VAL A 29 20.73 11.13 -6.37
C VAL A 29 19.44 10.31 -6.54
N GLN A 30 18.56 10.27 -5.54
CA GLN A 30 17.21 9.68 -5.56
C GLN A 30 16.41 10.09 -6.80
N ASN A 31 16.23 11.40 -7.00
CA ASN A 31 15.48 11.90 -8.14
C ASN A 31 16.20 11.61 -9.46
N SER A 32 17.53 11.58 -9.48
CA SER A 32 18.28 11.26 -10.69
C SER A 32 18.21 9.78 -11.09
N THR A 33 18.27 8.85 -10.13
CA THR A 33 18.28 7.40 -10.38
C THR A 33 16.88 6.88 -10.68
N LEU A 34 15.84 7.33 -9.94
CA LEU A 34 14.45 7.01 -10.28
C LEU A 34 14.09 7.56 -11.66
N LYS A 35 14.40 8.84 -11.93
CA LYS A 35 14.18 9.45 -13.24
C LYS A 35 14.93 8.71 -14.34
N PHE A 36 16.19 8.33 -14.11
CA PHE A 36 16.95 7.51 -15.06
C PHE A 36 16.25 6.18 -15.35
N THR A 37 15.77 5.48 -14.31
CA THR A 37 15.05 4.20 -14.42
C THR A 37 13.77 4.34 -15.24
N LEU A 38 12.99 5.39 -14.98
CA LEU A 38 11.78 5.70 -15.74
C LEU A 38 12.10 6.03 -17.19
N GLU A 39 13.03 6.94 -17.41
CA GLU A 39 13.41 7.36 -18.76
C GLU A 39 14.01 6.20 -19.55
N ALA A 40 14.77 5.29 -18.92
CA ALA A 40 15.31 4.11 -19.57
C ALA A 40 14.23 3.21 -20.17
N ARG A 41 13.08 3.11 -19.49
CA ARG A 41 11.88 2.42 -20.00
C ARG A 41 11.10 3.24 -21.03
N GLY A 42 11.34 4.54 -21.15
CA GLY A 42 10.53 5.47 -21.94
C GLY A 42 9.26 5.93 -21.22
N LEU A 43 9.34 5.96 -19.89
CA LEU A 43 8.37 6.56 -18.99
C LEU A 43 8.84 7.96 -18.56
N THR A 44 7.90 8.75 -18.07
CA THR A 44 8.11 10.05 -17.44
C THR A 44 7.45 10.05 -16.07
N GLU A 45 7.80 11.00 -15.20
CA GLU A 45 7.13 11.16 -13.90
C GLU A 45 5.61 11.34 -14.04
N ASN A 46 5.15 11.99 -15.11
CA ASN A 46 3.73 12.15 -15.42
C ASN A 46 3.01 10.82 -15.76
N ASP A 47 3.76 9.77 -16.11
CA ASP A 47 3.19 8.44 -16.31
C ASP A 47 2.87 7.76 -14.96
N ILE A 48 3.51 8.18 -13.86
CA ILE A 48 3.23 7.72 -12.49
C ILE A 48 2.05 8.54 -11.93
N THR A 49 0.87 8.33 -12.48
CA THR A 49 -0.36 8.97 -12.00
C THR A 49 -1.51 7.97 -11.98
N ILE A 50 -2.32 8.00 -10.93
CA ILE A 50 -3.55 7.21 -10.92
C ILE A 50 -4.56 7.93 -11.84
N PRO A 51 -5.09 7.28 -12.90
CA PRO A 51 -5.87 7.94 -13.95
C PRO A 51 -7.30 8.28 -13.51
N LEU A 52 -7.45 9.11 -12.48
CA LEU A 52 -8.72 9.49 -11.89
C LEU A 52 -9.13 10.90 -12.28
N ASN A 53 -10.41 11.03 -12.64
CA ASN A 53 -11.07 12.31 -12.71
C ASN A 53 -11.95 12.49 -11.47
N PHE A 54 -11.72 13.56 -10.72
CA PHE A 54 -12.50 13.94 -9.54
C PHE A 54 -13.57 15.02 -9.86
N ASP A 55 -13.77 15.33 -11.15
CA ASP A 55 -14.82 16.22 -11.65
C ASP A 55 -16.18 15.50 -11.61
N LYS A 56 -17.07 15.94 -10.70
CA LYS A 56 -18.35 15.29 -10.39
C LYS A 56 -19.29 15.16 -11.59
N ASP A 57 -19.16 16.03 -12.59
CA ASP A 57 -20.05 16.05 -13.75
C ASP A 57 -19.65 15.05 -14.87
N LYS A 58 -18.51 14.34 -14.73
CA LYS A 58 -17.91 13.53 -15.81
C LYS A 58 -17.64 12.06 -15.49
N SER A 59 -17.87 11.59 -14.25
CA SER A 59 -17.61 10.19 -13.88
C SER A 59 -18.51 9.71 -12.73
N PRO A 60 -19.58 8.93 -12.99
CA PRO A 60 -20.40 8.34 -11.94
C PRO A 60 -19.69 7.20 -11.17
N THR A 61 -18.47 6.81 -11.55
CA THR A 61 -17.73 5.69 -10.93
C THR A 61 -16.77 6.11 -9.80
N ASN A 62 -16.54 7.42 -9.58
CA ASN A 62 -15.67 7.96 -8.53
C ASN A 62 -16.46 8.74 -7.46
N ASP A 63 -17.60 8.18 -7.03
CA ASP A 63 -18.57 8.85 -6.15
C ASP A 63 -18.32 8.59 -4.65
N ALA A 64 -17.12 8.12 -4.29
CA ALA A 64 -16.72 7.92 -2.90
C ALA A 64 -16.74 9.26 -2.16
N LYS A 65 -17.53 9.34 -1.09
CA LYS A 65 -17.63 10.55 -0.27
C LYS A 65 -16.42 10.70 0.63
N LEU A 66 -16.11 11.94 1.02
CA LEU A 66 -15.19 12.24 2.13
C LEU A 66 -13.73 11.81 1.89
N ILE A 67 -13.25 11.94 0.64
CA ILE A 67 -11.83 11.73 0.35
C ILE A 67 -11.02 12.88 0.97
N LEU A 68 -10.09 12.53 1.88
CA LEU A 68 -9.20 13.50 2.53
C LEU A 68 -8.29 14.22 1.50
N PRO A 69 -7.97 15.51 1.71
CA PRO A 69 -7.19 16.30 0.76
C PRO A 69 -5.81 15.71 0.45
N GLU A 70 -5.11 15.19 1.46
CA GLU A 70 -3.77 14.62 1.31
C GLU A 70 -3.81 13.34 0.45
N VAL A 71 -4.76 12.45 0.75
CA VAL A 71 -5.01 11.25 -0.07
C VAL A 71 -5.28 11.64 -1.52
N LYS A 72 -6.15 12.64 -1.74
CA LYS A 72 -6.47 13.14 -3.09
C LYS A 72 -5.25 13.74 -3.80
N TYR A 73 -4.37 14.43 -3.07
CA TYR A 73 -3.14 14.97 -3.62
C TYR A 73 -2.19 13.86 -4.08
N LEU A 74 -1.89 12.90 -3.19
CA LEU A 74 -1.00 11.79 -3.48
C LEU A 74 -1.55 10.87 -4.58
N MET A 75 -2.87 10.71 -4.71
CA MET A 75 -3.45 9.96 -5.85
C MET A 75 -3.18 10.65 -7.20
N LYS A 76 -3.14 11.98 -7.22
CA LYS A 76 -2.84 12.78 -8.43
C LYS A 76 -1.34 12.88 -8.67
N SER A 77 -0.55 12.88 -7.62
CA SER A 77 0.90 13.03 -7.65
C SER A 77 1.57 12.00 -6.73
N PRO A 78 1.56 10.70 -7.08
CA PRO A 78 2.12 9.62 -6.25
C PRO A 78 3.56 9.84 -5.81
N LEU A 79 4.39 10.48 -6.64
CA LEU A 79 5.78 10.81 -6.27
C LEU A 79 5.89 11.83 -5.12
N GLY A 80 4.81 12.52 -4.76
CA GLY A 80 4.75 13.33 -3.55
C GLY A 80 4.89 12.49 -2.27
N SER A 81 4.71 11.18 -2.35
CA SER A 81 4.83 10.26 -1.22
C SER A 81 6.23 10.25 -0.59
N PHE A 82 7.29 10.48 -1.37
CA PHE A 82 8.66 10.58 -0.82
C PHE A 82 8.76 11.70 0.22
N GLY A 83 8.37 12.92 -0.16
CA GLY A 83 8.37 14.07 0.77
C GLY A 83 7.32 13.96 1.88
N PHE A 84 6.20 13.27 1.62
CA PHE A 84 5.22 12.96 2.66
C PHE A 84 5.82 12.08 3.76
N MET A 85 6.48 10.98 3.41
CA MET A 85 7.11 10.07 4.38
C MET A 85 8.24 10.76 5.17
N ASP A 86 9.00 11.66 4.53
CA ASP A 86 9.95 12.54 5.24
C ASP A 86 9.24 13.40 6.28
N SER A 87 8.13 14.05 5.89
CA SER A 87 7.38 14.92 6.80
C SER A 87 6.70 14.17 7.96
N VAL A 88 6.34 12.90 7.75
CA VAL A 88 5.77 12.01 8.76
C VAL A 88 6.85 11.51 9.72
N SER A 89 7.98 11.02 9.19
CA SER A 89 9.15 10.62 9.99
C SER A 89 9.68 11.77 10.86
N ASP A 90 9.65 13.00 10.35
CA ASP A 90 10.01 14.20 11.11
C ASP A 90 9.10 14.46 12.33
N LEU A 91 7.93 13.81 12.44
CA LEU A 91 7.04 13.98 13.59
C LEU A 91 7.58 13.32 14.86
N SER A 92 8.26 12.16 14.82
CA SER A 92 8.78 11.53 16.06
C SER A 92 9.74 12.46 16.81
N ASN A 93 10.56 13.24 16.09
CA ASN A 93 11.46 14.23 16.68
C ASN A 93 10.77 15.44 17.36
N LYS A 94 9.44 15.56 17.28
CA LYS A 94 8.70 16.73 17.78
C LYS A 94 8.06 16.43 19.13
N ASP A 95 7.83 17.50 19.89
CA ASP A 95 7.02 17.41 21.09
C ASP A 95 5.59 16.94 20.79
N PHE A 96 4.92 16.42 21.83
CA PHE A 96 3.56 15.91 21.77
C PHE A 96 2.57 16.81 21.02
N MET A 97 2.57 18.12 21.31
CA MET A 97 1.60 19.04 20.72
C MET A 97 1.85 19.26 19.22
N ASN A 98 3.11 19.22 18.80
CA ASN A 98 3.48 19.33 17.40
C ASN A 98 3.18 18.04 16.62
N ILE A 99 3.31 16.86 17.23
CA ILE A 99 2.82 15.59 16.66
C ILE A 99 1.31 15.69 16.45
N LEU A 100 0.57 15.99 17.52
CA LEU A 100 -0.89 16.08 17.49
C LEU A 100 -1.36 17.08 16.43
N LYS A 101 -0.74 18.26 16.36
CA LYS A 101 -1.05 19.27 15.34
C LYS A 101 -0.84 18.75 13.92
N GLY A 102 0.22 17.96 13.69
CA GLY A 102 0.45 17.29 12.41
C GLY A 102 -0.72 16.41 12.01
N LEU A 103 -1.22 15.58 12.92
CA LEU A 103 -2.36 14.70 12.68
C LEU A 103 -3.67 15.46 12.42
N PHE A 104 -3.89 16.57 13.13
CA PHE A 104 -5.02 17.46 12.86
C PHE A 104 -4.98 18.04 11.43
N VAL A 105 -3.80 18.47 10.97
CA VAL A 105 -3.61 18.96 9.58
C VAL A 105 -3.89 17.84 8.57
N LEU A 106 -3.37 16.63 8.78
CA LEU A 106 -3.60 15.48 7.92
C LEU A 106 -5.09 15.11 7.82
N GLY A 107 -5.81 15.19 8.94
CA GLY A 107 -7.26 14.97 9.02
C GLY A 107 -8.08 16.13 8.48
N ASN A 108 -7.45 17.18 7.94
CA ASN A 108 -8.11 18.40 7.47
C ASN A 108 -8.94 19.10 8.56
N PHE A 109 -8.51 18.96 9.81
CA PHE A 109 -9.05 19.64 10.99
C PHE A 109 -8.12 20.80 11.35
N TYR A 110 -8.53 22.05 11.12
CA TYR A 110 -7.69 23.21 11.41
C TYR A 110 -8.07 23.85 12.77
N PRO A 111 -7.31 23.61 13.85
CA PRO A 111 -7.54 24.27 15.14
C PRO A 111 -7.23 25.78 15.08
N ASP A 112 -8.01 26.57 15.83
CA ASP A 112 -7.77 28.00 15.99
C ASP A 112 -6.64 28.24 16.99
N LEU A 113 -5.42 28.39 16.46
CA LEU A 113 -4.19 28.54 17.24
C LEU A 113 -4.11 29.85 18.06
N LYS A 114 -5.06 30.79 17.92
CA LYS A 114 -5.06 32.08 18.65
C LYS A 114 -5.58 32.00 20.08
N ARG A 115 -6.20 30.89 20.46
CA ARG A 115 -6.78 30.69 21.80
C ARG A 115 -5.81 30.13 22.84
N THR A 116 -4.55 29.91 22.45
CA THR A 116 -3.39 29.59 23.30
C THR A 116 -3.26 30.62 24.42
N SER A 117 -3.99 30.38 25.49
CA SER A 117 -4.12 31.30 26.61
C SER A 117 -3.26 30.77 27.74
N GLU A 118 -2.34 31.62 28.21
CA GLU A 118 -1.55 31.41 29.43
C GLU A 118 -2.48 30.95 30.56
N LEU A 119 -2.48 29.65 30.84
CA LEU A 119 -3.13 29.08 32.01
C LEU A 119 -2.37 29.56 33.24
N LYS A 120 -2.82 30.67 33.83
CA LYS A 120 -2.28 31.22 35.07
C LYS A 120 -2.88 30.46 36.26
N LEU A 121 -2.48 29.20 36.41
CA LEU A 121 -2.69 28.45 37.64
C LEU A 121 -1.61 28.88 38.65
N SER A 122 -2.01 29.27 39.86
CA SER A 122 -1.09 29.40 40.98
C SER A 122 -0.76 27.99 41.51
N GLY A 123 0.40 27.80 42.13
CA GLY A 123 0.79 26.51 42.73
C GLY A 123 0.00 26.11 43.99
N GLU A 124 -1.14 26.74 44.27
CA GLU A 124 -2.02 26.42 45.40
C GLU A 124 -3.01 25.31 45.02
N SER A 125 -3.03 24.21 45.77
CA SER A 125 -3.83 23.01 45.51
C SER A 125 -5.35 23.27 45.34
N GLY A 126 -5.93 24.18 46.12
CA GLY A 126 -7.36 24.49 46.05
C GLY A 126 -7.81 25.14 44.73
N GLN A 127 -7.00 26.06 44.19
CA GLN A 127 -7.29 26.69 42.89
C GLN A 127 -7.19 25.67 41.74
N PHE A 128 -6.28 24.71 41.89
CA PHE A 128 -6.07 23.62 40.95
C PHE A 128 -7.26 22.64 40.93
N THR A 129 -7.74 22.18 42.09
CA THR A 129 -8.91 21.28 42.15
C THR A 129 -10.19 21.95 41.64
N ASP A 130 -10.41 23.23 41.94
CA ASP A 130 -11.57 23.98 41.44
C ASP A 130 -11.54 24.13 39.91
N PHE A 131 -10.35 24.33 39.33
CA PHE A 131 -10.17 24.36 37.89
C PHE A 131 -10.56 23.02 37.24
N ILE A 132 -10.08 21.89 37.76
CA ILE A 132 -10.41 20.56 37.22
C ILE A 132 -11.92 20.30 37.29
N ILE A 133 -12.57 20.58 38.42
CA ILE A 133 -14.03 20.44 38.56
C ILE A 133 -14.76 21.26 37.50
N LYS A 134 -14.34 22.52 37.30
CA LYS A 134 -14.94 23.42 36.30
C LYS A 134 -14.71 22.88 34.89
N PHE A 135 -13.52 22.43 34.57
CA PHE A 135 -13.17 21.84 33.28
C PHE A 135 -14.05 20.62 32.97
N CYS A 136 -14.17 19.66 33.90
CA CYS A 136 -15.05 18.50 33.74
C CYS A 136 -16.53 18.89 33.55
N LYS A 137 -17.03 19.90 34.29
CA LYS A 137 -18.39 20.43 34.10
C LYS A 137 -18.60 21.01 32.70
N GLU A 138 -17.61 21.73 32.17
CA GLU A 138 -17.65 22.28 30.82
C GLU A 138 -17.62 21.18 29.74
N LYS A 139 -16.79 20.14 29.91
CA LYS A 139 -16.76 19.00 28.99
C LYS A 139 -18.09 18.25 28.96
N LYS A 140 -18.69 18.00 30.13
CA LYS A 140 -20.03 17.39 30.25
C LYS A 140 -21.08 18.19 29.48
N LEU A 141 -21.13 19.52 29.70
CA LEU A 141 -22.08 20.40 29.01
C LEU A 141 -21.86 20.42 27.48
N SER A 142 -20.60 20.41 27.03
CA SER A 142 -20.24 20.38 25.62
C SER A 142 -20.71 19.08 24.95
N SER A 143 -20.50 17.94 25.61
CA SER A 143 -20.99 16.63 25.16
C SER A 143 -22.52 16.62 25.05
N GLU A 144 -23.24 17.06 26.09
CA GLU A 144 -24.71 17.14 26.06
C GLU A 144 -25.23 18.02 24.91
N LYS A 145 -24.57 19.15 24.65
CA LYS A 145 -24.89 20.04 23.53
C LYS A 145 -24.68 19.37 22.18
N LEU A 146 -23.60 18.62 21.99
CA LEU A 146 -23.36 17.85 20.76
C LEU A 146 -24.45 16.80 20.56
N LEU A 147 -24.77 16.00 21.58
CA LEU A 147 -25.78 14.96 21.49
C LEU A 147 -27.18 15.50 21.21
N SER A 148 -27.52 16.68 21.76
CA SER A 148 -28.80 17.35 21.49
C SER A 148 -29.01 17.69 20.00
N SER A 149 -27.94 17.68 19.20
CA SER A 149 -27.99 18.00 17.78
C SER A 149 -28.41 16.82 16.87
N PHE A 150 -28.41 15.59 17.41
CA PHE A 150 -28.85 14.38 16.72
C PHE A 150 -30.32 14.06 17.01
N ARG A 151 -30.99 13.35 16.09
CA ARG A 151 -32.33 12.82 16.39
C ARG A 151 -32.23 11.65 17.37
N LYS A 152 -33.24 11.45 18.20
CA LYS A 152 -33.27 10.37 19.20
C LYS A 152 -33.18 8.97 18.59
N ASP A 153 -33.76 8.78 17.40
CA ASP A 153 -33.68 7.53 16.65
C ASP A 153 -32.27 7.29 16.08
N GLU A 154 -31.56 8.34 15.67
CA GLU A 154 -30.16 8.26 15.23
C GLU A 154 -29.24 7.86 16.37
N LEU A 155 -29.33 8.53 17.53
CA LEU A 155 -28.53 8.16 18.71
C LEU A 155 -28.78 6.72 19.15
N LYS A 156 -30.04 6.28 19.17
CA LYS A 156 -30.38 4.89 19.49
C LYS A 156 -29.87 3.89 18.45
N PHE A 157 -29.80 4.29 17.18
CA PHE A 157 -29.22 3.47 16.13
C PHE A 157 -27.70 3.36 16.31
N LEU A 158 -27.02 4.50 16.49
CA LEU A 158 -25.57 4.55 16.71
C LEU A 158 -25.17 3.76 17.95
N SER A 159 -25.88 3.87 19.07
CA SER A 159 -25.50 3.17 20.31
C SER A 159 -25.49 1.65 20.19
N ARG A 160 -26.22 1.10 19.21
CA ARG A 160 -26.29 -0.34 18.93
C ARG A 160 -25.38 -0.81 17.80
N ASN A 161 -25.01 0.10 16.90
CA ASN A 161 -24.35 -0.25 15.64
C ASN A 161 -23.04 0.50 15.43
N MET A 162 -22.52 1.23 16.42
CA MET A 162 -21.28 2.00 16.25
C MET A 162 -20.13 1.11 15.77
N MET A 163 -19.97 -0.07 16.36
CA MET A 163 -18.93 -1.03 15.99
C MET A 163 -19.14 -1.69 14.62
N SER A 164 -20.33 -1.56 13.99
CA SER A 164 -20.59 -2.18 12.67
C SER A 164 -19.69 -1.65 11.55
N VAL A 165 -19.06 -0.49 11.73
CA VAL A 165 -18.10 0.04 10.76
C VAL A 165 -16.78 -0.72 10.77
N ILE A 166 -16.50 -1.44 11.86
CA ILE A 166 -15.22 -2.10 12.16
C ILE A 166 -15.42 -3.55 12.60
N SER A 167 -16.63 -4.10 12.38
CA SER A 167 -16.92 -5.50 12.61
C SER A 167 -17.46 -6.15 11.34
N GLU A 168 -16.74 -7.14 10.84
CA GLU A 168 -17.32 -8.14 9.97
C GLU A 168 -18.08 -9.11 10.87
N THR A 169 -19.36 -8.82 11.15
CA THR A 169 -20.18 -9.70 12.00
C THR A 169 -20.22 -11.10 11.42
N GLU A 170 -19.53 -12.03 12.06
CA GLU A 170 -19.87 -13.44 12.05
C GLU A 170 -21.29 -13.56 12.60
N SER A 171 -22.22 -13.87 11.72
CA SER A 171 -23.52 -14.35 12.16
C SER A 171 -23.37 -15.86 12.31
N GLU A 172 -23.39 -16.31 13.57
CA GLU A 172 -23.65 -17.66 14.09
C GLU A 172 -23.56 -18.80 13.07
N ASP A 173 -22.63 -19.75 13.29
CA ASP A 173 -22.43 -21.17 12.88
C ASP A 173 -23.28 -21.86 11.78
N ASN A 174 -24.32 -21.26 11.21
CA ASN A 174 -25.23 -21.82 10.20
C ASN A 174 -25.29 -21.01 8.89
N ASN A 175 -24.55 -19.92 8.75
CA ASN A 175 -24.56 -19.09 7.52
C ASN A 175 -23.48 -19.48 6.50
N ASN A 176 -22.39 -20.13 6.91
CA ASN A 176 -21.27 -20.47 6.01
C ASN A 176 -21.57 -21.62 5.04
N THR A 177 -22.63 -22.41 5.27
CA THR A 177 -23.04 -23.50 4.36
C THR A 177 -24.16 -23.12 3.39
N ASP A 178 -24.79 -21.95 3.55
CA ASP A 178 -25.90 -21.45 2.71
C ASP A 178 -25.53 -20.10 2.09
N ILE A 179 -25.14 -20.14 0.81
CA ILE A 179 -24.70 -18.97 0.04
C ILE A 179 -25.74 -17.83 -0.01
N PHE A 180 -27.04 -18.12 0.06
CA PHE A 180 -28.07 -17.08 0.06
C PHE A 180 -28.19 -16.40 1.41
N ARG A 181 -28.08 -17.17 2.51
CA ARG A 181 -28.03 -16.62 3.87
C ARG A 181 -26.77 -15.82 4.10
N PHE A 182 -25.61 -16.34 3.66
CA PHE A 182 -24.33 -15.63 3.72
C PHE A 182 -24.40 -14.27 3.00
N ASN A 183 -24.82 -14.25 1.73
CA ASN A 183 -24.92 -12.99 0.98
C ASN A 183 -25.94 -12.03 1.60
N LYS A 184 -27.08 -12.52 2.09
CA LYS A 184 -28.08 -11.69 2.77
C LYS A 184 -27.54 -11.09 4.06
N ALA A 185 -26.78 -11.85 4.85
CA ALA A 185 -26.14 -11.37 6.08
C ALA A 185 -25.08 -10.30 5.76
N ARG A 186 -24.23 -10.55 4.77
CA ARG A 186 -23.22 -9.59 4.29
C ARG A 186 -23.86 -8.28 3.80
N ASP A 187 -24.85 -8.36 2.92
CA ASP A 187 -25.54 -7.19 2.38
C ASP A 187 -26.24 -6.39 3.48
N SER A 188 -26.79 -7.09 4.48
CA SER A 188 -27.41 -6.46 5.66
C SER A 188 -26.36 -5.73 6.52
N SER A 189 -25.19 -6.35 6.75
CA SER A 189 -24.09 -5.73 7.49
C SER A 189 -23.60 -4.46 6.80
N ILE A 190 -23.31 -4.52 5.49
CA ILE A 190 -22.90 -3.35 4.69
C ILE A 190 -23.94 -2.22 4.76
N ALA A 191 -25.23 -2.56 4.71
CA ALA A 191 -26.28 -1.55 4.82
C ALA A 191 -26.30 -0.87 6.20
N VAL A 192 -26.00 -1.61 7.27
CA VAL A 192 -25.86 -1.06 8.63
C VAL A 192 -24.63 -0.16 8.73
N SER A 193 -23.44 -0.61 8.31
CA SER A 193 -22.21 0.19 8.34
C SER A 193 -22.36 1.46 7.51
N LYS A 194 -22.96 1.37 6.32
CA LYS A 194 -23.28 2.52 5.47
C LYS A 194 -24.20 3.50 6.20
N ARG A 195 -25.26 3.03 6.86
CA ARG A 195 -26.18 3.89 7.60
C ARG A 195 -25.49 4.55 8.80
N THR A 196 -24.58 3.86 9.48
CA THR A 196 -23.75 4.43 10.54
C THR A 196 -22.93 5.59 9.98
N LEU A 197 -22.18 5.38 8.90
CA LEU A 197 -21.39 6.44 8.25
C LEU A 197 -22.27 7.58 7.69
N ASP A 198 -23.46 7.29 7.15
CA ASP A 198 -24.41 8.32 6.71
C ASP A 198 -24.77 9.28 7.86
N ILE A 199 -24.97 8.76 9.09
CA ILE A 199 -25.26 9.59 10.27
C ILE A 199 -24.01 10.35 10.75
N LEU A 200 -22.84 9.70 10.76
CA LEU A 200 -21.58 10.29 11.23
C LEU A 200 -21.03 11.38 10.30
N SER A 201 -21.34 11.30 9.00
CA SER A 201 -20.94 12.28 7.97
C SER A 201 -21.53 13.70 8.13
N ASN A 202 -22.23 13.95 9.23
CA ASN A 202 -22.79 15.25 9.57
C ASN A 202 -21.70 16.27 9.91
N GLU A 203 -21.72 17.43 9.26
CA GLU A 203 -20.74 18.53 9.42
C GLU A 203 -20.52 18.97 10.88
N LYS A 204 -21.54 18.81 11.73
CA LYS A 204 -21.43 19.12 13.16
C LYS A 204 -20.43 18.23 13.92
N VAL A 205 -20.22 17.00 13.45
CA VAL A 205 -19.23 16.07 14.03
C VAL A 205 -17.83 16.61 13.77
N ILE A 206 -17.53 16.90 12.49
CA ILE A 206 -16.24 17.44 12.03
C ILE A 206 -15.90 18.76 12.75
N THR A 207 -16.88 19.65 12.92
CA THR A 207 -16.67 20.95 13.58
C THR A 207 -16.29 20.80 15.06
N ASN A 208 -16.75 19.72 15.73
CA ASN A 208 -16.44 19.49 17.13
C ASN A 208 -15.09 18.82 17.35
N THR A 209 -14.60 18.02 16.39
CA THR A 209 -13.26 17.42 16.45
C THR A 209 -12.18 18.46 16.72
N VAL A 210 -12.29 19.62 16.07
CA VAL A 210 -11.37 20.76 16.24
C VAL A 210 -11.28 21.25 17.69
N LYS A 211 -12.36 21.15 18.48
CA LYS A 211 -12.38 21.61 19.88
C LYS A 211 -11.62 20.67 20.81
N TYR A 212 -11.51 19.39 20.47
CA TYR A 212 -10.78 18.43 21.30
C TYR A 212 -9.27 18.71 21.31
N PHE A 213 -8.75 19.46 20.33
CA PHE A 213 -7.38 19.98 20.37
C PHE A 213 -7.14 20.90 21.58
N GLU A 214 -8.10 21.79 21.90
CA GLU A 214 -8.02 22.69 23.06
C GLU A 214 -8.03 21.88 24.38
N ASP A 215 -8.72 20.73 24.40
CA ASP A 215 -8.76 19.84 25.57
C ASP A 215 -7.40 19.18 25.80
N ALA A 216 -6.78 18.65 24.74
CA ALA A 216 -5.46 18.03 24.82
C ALA A 216 -4.38 19.04 25.22
N GLU A 217 -4.42 20.25 24.67
CA GLU A 217 -3.52 21.34 25.05
C GLU A 217 -3.65 21.68 26.55
N THR A 218 -4.88 21.81 27.05
CA THR A 218 -5.15 22.09 28.46
C THR A 218 -4.59 20.98 29.37
N VAL A 219 -4.86 19.73 29.03
CA VAL A 219 -4.43 18.57 29.84
C VAL A 219 -2.92 18.38 29.78
N TYR A 220 -2.29 18.53 28.62
CA TYR A 220 -0.84 18.45 28.49
C TYR A 220 -0.12 19.55 29.28
N LEU A 221 -0.68 20.76 29.36
CA LEU A 221 -0.16 21.80 30.24
C LEU A 221 -0.29 21.44 31.72
N LEU A 222 -1.40 20.81 32.14
CA LEU A 222 -1.54 20.31 33.52
C LEU A 222 -0.50 19.23 33.82
N TYR A 223 -0.35 18.26 32.92
CA TYR A 223 0.66 17.22 32.99
C TYR A 223 2.05 17.82 33.18
N LYS A 224 2.49 18.75 32.31
CA LYS A 224 3.80 19.40 32.47
C LYS A 224 3.96 20.19 33.77
N LEU A 225 2.91 20.84 34.28
CA LEU A 225 2.97 21.51 35.59
C LEU A 225 3.17 20.52 36.75
N LEU A 226 2.53 19.35 36.66
CA LEU A 226 2.65 18.27 37.64
C LEU A 226 4.02 17.59 37.56
N SER A 227 4.49 17.22 36.35
CA SER A 227 5.81 16.61 36.12
C SER A 227 6.96 17.53 36.55
N ASP A 228 6.80 18.85 36.44
CA ASP A 228 7.77 19.85 36.93
C ASP A 228 7.69 20.09 38.45
N ALA A 229 6.83 19.36 39.18
CA ALA A 229 6.55 19.53 40.61
C ALA A 229 6.18 20.97 41.02
N LYS A 230 5.45 21.69 40.16
CA LYS A 230 5.04 23.09 40.39
C LYS A 230 3.74 23.23 41.18
N VAL A 231 3.06 22.12 41.48
CA VAL A 231 1.85 22.06 42.31
C VAL A 231 2.19 21.33 43.59
N ASN A 232 1.93 21.95 44.74
CA ASN A 232 2.14 21.32 46.04
C ASN A 232 0.82 20.78 46.57
N PHE A 233 0.68 19.46 46.60
CA PHE A 233 -0.37 18.79 47.36
C PHE A 233 0.10 18.58 48.80
N SER A 234 -0.81 18.76 49.75
CA SER A 234 -0.57 18.50 51.18
C SER A 234 -1.77 17.77 51.76
N ASP A 235 -1.54 17.06 52.87
CA ASP A 235 -2.57 16.42 53.69
C ASP A 235 -3.27 15.23 53.00
N GLU A 236 -2.58 14.09 52.91
CA GLU A 236 -3.17 12.82 52.46
C GLU A 236 -4.20 12.27 53.47
N GLU A 237 -5.31 11.75 52.96
CA GLU A 237 -6.28 10.98 53.71
C GLU A 237 -6.39 9.57 53.14
N PHE A 238 -6.37 8.55 54.01
CA PHE A 238 -6.66 7.19 53.58
C PHE A 238 -8.16 7.05 53.29
N ILE A 239 -8.51 6.77 52.03
CA ILE A 239 -9.88 6.56 51.58
C ILE A 239 -10.00 5.12 51.10
N SER A 240 -11.04 4.41 51.55
CA SER A 240 -11.37 3.09 51.01
C SER A 240 -12.89 2.97 50.85
N ASN A 241 -13.35 3.02 49.61
CA ASN A 241 -14.74 2.83 49.21
C ASN A 241 -14.82 1.98 47.92
N GLU A 242 -15.99 1.93 47.30
CA GLU A 242 -16.22 1.12 46.09
C GLU A 242 -15.49 1.62 44.83
N SER A 243 -14.98 2.85 44.84
CA SER A 243 -14.35 3.50 43.67
C SER A 243 -12.88 3.84 43.88
N VAL A 244 -12.44 4.03 45.13
CA VAL A 244 -11.04 4.32 45.45
C VAL A 244 -10.57 3.57 46.70
N SER A 245 -9.32 3.13 46.72
CA SER A 245 -8.66 2.55 47.90
C SER A 245 -7.19 2.97 47.93
N GLY A 246 -6.72 3.57 49.02
CA GLY A 246 -5.35 4.13 49.09
C GLY A 246 -5.28 5.47 49.83
N ASN A 247 -4.18 6.19 49.67
CA ASN A 247 -3.99 7.53 50.24
C ASN A 247 -4.25 8.58 49.15
N PHE A 248 -5.13 9.54 49.43
CA PHE A 248 -5.53 10.55 48.45
C PHE A 248 -5.37 11.96 49.00
N TYR A 249 -4.91 12.88 48.16
CA TYR A 249 -4.94 14.32 48.44
C TYR A 249 -6.32 14.92 48.20
N PHE A 250 -7.11 14.33 47.29
CA PHE A 250 -8.42 14.84 46.93
C PHE A 250 -9.31 13.75 46.35
N TYR A 251 -10.57 13.69 46.79
CA TYR A 251 -11.60 12.86 46.18
C TYR A 251 -12.92 13.63 46.08
N TYR A 252 -13.47 13.70 44.87
CA TYR A 252 -14.72 14.38 44.58
C TYR A 252 -15.64 13.47 43.76
N ASP A 253 -16.83 13.17 44.28
CA ASP A 253 -17.87 12.44 43.55
C ASP A 253 -19.23 13.11 43.80
N LYS A 254 -19.61 14.03 42.92
CA LYS A 254 -20.89 14.77 42.99
C LYS A 254 -21.37 15.13 41.59
N ASP A 255 -22.70 15.19 41.41
CA ASP A 255 -23.37 15.58 40.16
C ASP A 255 -22.95 14.74 38.93
N GLY A 256 -22.55 13.49 39.17
CA GLY A 256 -22.00 12.60 38.15
C GLY A 256 -20.65 13.07 37.62
N ILE A 257 -19.87 13.80 38.40
CA ILE A 257 -18.47 14.12 38.12
C ILE A 257 -17.63 13.46 39.20
N ARG A 258 -16.70 12.61 38.78
CA ARG A 258 -15.78 11.91 39.67
C ARG A 258 -14.33 12.27 39.36
N ILE A 259 -13.63 12.79 40.36
CA ILE A 259 -12.24 13.23 40.30
C ILE A 259 -11.49 12.66 41.50
N ALA A 260 -10.27 12.16 41.28
CA ALA A 260 -9.37 11.71 42.34
C ALA A 260 -7.96 12.26 42.13
N ILE A 261 -7.27 12.59 43.22
CA ILE A 261 -5.85 12.90 43.25
C ILE A 261 -5.17 11.96 44.27
N GLY A 262 -4.45 10.96 43.79
CA GLY A 262 -3.72 9.96 44.59
C GLY A 262 -2.40 10.48 45.14
N GLY A 263 -1.98 9.91 46.27
CA GLY A 263 -0.69 10.14 46.91
C GLY A 263 0.34 9.07 46.55
N ASN A 264 1.59 9.25 46.96
CA ASN A 264 2.76 8.46 46.50
C ASN A 264 2.81 6.95 46.88
N GLY A 265 1.71 6.36 47.33
CA GLY A 265 1.64 4.95 47.68
C GLY A 265 0.55 4.27 46.89
N LYS A 266 0.68 2.96 46.68
CA LYS A 266 -0.26 2.14 45.91
C LYS A 266 -1.73 2.48 46.18
N ASN A 267 -2.39 2.98 45.14
CA ASN A 267 -3.77 3.36 45.05
C ASN A 267 -4.52 2.43 44.07
N THR A 268 -5.82 2.35 44.25
CA THR A 268 -6.71 1.61 43.36
C THR A 268 -7.87 2.51 42.98
N TYR A 269 -8.15 2.55 41.67
CA TYR A 269 -9.22 3.30 41.05
C TYR A 269 -10.17 2.32 40.37
N THR A 270 -11.46 2.34 40.71
CA THR A 270 -12.45 1.41 40.17
C THR A 270 -13.69 2.15 39.66
N GLY A 271 -14.10 1.81 38.43
CA GLY A 271 -15.30 2.34 37.79
C GLY A 271 -15.03 3.56 36.90
N LYS A 272 -16.01 4.47 36.80
CA LYS A 272 -15.96 5.60 35.88
C LYS A 272 -15.41 6.85 36.55
N PHE A 273 -14.37 7.44 35.95
CA PHE A 273 -13.78 8.71 36.36
C PHE A 273 -13.78 9.73 35.23
N ASN A 274 -13.88 11.01 35.59
CA ASN A 274 -13.66 12.10 34.64
C ASN A 274 -12.21 12.58 34.64
N PHE A 275 -11.54 12.52 35.80
CA PHE A 275 -10.16 12.93 35.93
C PHE A 275 -9.49 12.18 37.08
N ILE A 276 -8.34 11.57 36.83
CA ILE A 276 -7.46 11.01 37.84
C ILE A 276 -6.10 11.67 37.68
N ILE A 277 -5.49 12.04 38.80
CA ILE A 277 -4.08 12.42 38.89
C ILE A 277 -3.49 11.53 39.98
N ASP A 278 -2.52 10.69 39.67
CA ASP A 278 -1.70 10.08 40.71
C ASP A 278 -0.32 10.74 40.74
N THR A 279 0.26 10.79 41.92
CA THR A 279 1.59 11.37 42.15
C THR A 279 2.66 10.30 42.32
N GLY A 280 2.25 9.04 42.55
CA GLY A 280 3.07 7.87 42.24
C GLY A 280 2.78 6.63 43.08
N GLY A 281 3.53 5.57 42.80
CA GLY A 281 3.38 4.26 43.43
C GLY A 281 2.81 3.25 42.43
N ASP A 282 2.97 1.95 42.68
CA ASP A 282 2.52 0.91 41.74
C ASP A 282 0.98 0.75 41.80
N ASP A 283 0.26 1.47 40.97
CA ASP A 283 -1.18 1.70 41.05
C ASP A 283 -2.00 0.74 40.19
N VAL A 284 -3.31 0.71 40.46
CA VAL A 284 -4.27 -0.13 39.72
C VAL A 284 -5.44 0.71 39.26
N TYR A 285 -5.58 0.82 37.94
CA TYR A 285 -6.65 1.56 37.27
C TYR A 285 -7.63 0.58 36.62
N ASP A 286 -8.67 0.15 37.35
CA ASP A 286 -9.77 -0.68 36.84
C ASP A 286 -10.93 0.21 36.34
N ILE A 287 -10.74 0.78 35.14
CA ILE A 287 -11.60 1.82 34.60
C ILE A 287 -12.69 1.22 33.72
N GLU A 288 -13.94 1.51 34.03
CA GLU A 288 -15.08 0.99 33.28
C GLU A 288 -15.94 2.15 32.75
N ASN A 289 -16.53 1.97 31.56
CA ASN A 289 -17.42 2.95 30.95
C ASN A 289 -18.88 2.47 30.95
N ASP A 290 -19.80 3.43 30.85
CA ASP A 290 -21.23 3.16 31.00
C ASP A 290 -21.76 2.18 29.93
N THR A 291 -22.79 1.43 30.32
CA THR A 291 -23.50 0.46 29.47
C THR A 291 -24.05 1.06 28.16
N GLU A 292 -24.45 0.22 27.20
CA GLU A 292 -25.05 0.61 25.90
C GLU A 292 -26.15 1.70 25.96
N LYS A 293 -26.83 1.87 27.10
CA LYS A 293 -27.90 2.87 27.29
C LYS A 293 -27.38 4.30 27.46
N ASP A 294 -26.15 4.47 27.94
CA ASP A 294 -25.54 5.77 28.26
C ASP A 294 -24.22 6.00 27.52
N LEU A 295 -23.93 5.19 26.49
CA LEU A 295 -22.69 5.15 25.71
C LEU A 295 -22.09 6.52 25.33
N PHE A 296 -22.91 7.54 25.12
CA PHE A 296 -22.45 8.85 24.66
C PHE A 296 -22.37 9.92 25.75
N LYS A 297 -22.92 9.67 26.94
CA LYS A 297 -23.05 10.69 27.98
C LYS A 297 -21.83 10.72 28.88
N ASN A 298 -21.32 11.93 29.09
CA ASN A 298 -20.35 12.19 30.15
C ASN A 298 -19.06 11.35 29.99
N ASN A 299 -18.57 11.26 28.74
CA ASN A 299 -17.51 10.34 28.34
C ASN A 299 -16.09 10.90 28.45
N PHE A 300 -15.93 12.19 28.78
CA PHE A 300 -14.61 12.74 29.03
C PHE A 300 -13.95 11.98 30.18
N ASN A 301 -12.75 11.46 29.93
CA ASN A 301 -11.89 10.80 30.89
C ASN A 301 -10.44 11.26 30.69
N CYS A 302 -9.71 11.33 31.79
CA CYS A 302 -8.30 11.69 31.80
C CYS A 302 -7.63 10.98 32.98
N ILE A 303 -6.46 10.40 32.73
CA ILE A 303 -5.54 9.90 33.76
C ILE A 303 -4.21 10.60 33.55
N ILE A 304 -3.63 11.09 34.63
CA ILE A 304 -2.25 11.57 34.68
C ILE A 304 -1.57 10.77 35.78
N ASP A 305 -0.57 9.96 35.42
CA ASP A 305 0.34 9.32 36.36
C ASP A 305 1.73 9.96 36.24
N LEU A 306 2.50 9.96 37.32
CA LEU A 306 3.81 10.59 37.40
C LEU A 306 4.94 9.63 37.76
N SER A 307 4.67 8.43 38.28
CA SER A 307 5.65 7.38 38.52
C SER A 307 5.00 6.11 39.08
N GLY A 308 5.43 4.93 38.65
CA GLY A 308 4.98 3.67 39.25
C GLY A 308 5.13 2.54 38.26
N ASN A 309 5.03 1.29 38.68
CA ASN A 309 4.79 0.20 37.73
C ASN A 309 3.31 -0.20 37.81
N ASP A 310 2.52 0.34 36.90
CA ASP A 310 1.08 0.45 36.99
C ASP A 310 0.33 -0.56 36.15
N TYR A 311 -0.91 -0.81 36.56
CA TYR A 311 -1.81 -1.70 35.86
C TYR A 311 -3.10 -1.01 35.46
N TYR A 312 -3.18 -0.63 34.19
CA TYR A 312 -4.36 -0.04 33.56
C TYR A 312 -5.21 -1.13 32.93
N THR A 313 -6.47 -1.29 33.33
CA THR A 313 -7.35 -2.35 32.84
C THR A 313 -8.78 -1.89 32.65
N SER A 314 -9.45 -2.48 31.64
CA SER A 314 -10.87 -2.27 31.38
C SER A 314 -11.48 -3.40 30.58
N ASN A 315 -12.71 -3.79 30.94
CA ASN A 315 -13.54 -4.71 30.14
C ASN A 315 -14.60 -3.98 29.29
N SER A 316 -14.60 -2.65 29.32
CA SER A 316 -15.51 -1.79 28.57
C SER A 316 -14.90 -1.32 27.25
N ASN A 317 -15.74 -1.19 26.23
CA ASN A 317 -15.36 -0.49 25.01
C ASN A 317 -15.20 1.02 25.29
N TYR A 318 -14.44 1.75 24.46
CA TYR A 318 -14.29 3.21 24.54
C TYR A 318 -13.65 3.70 25.85
N SER A 319 -12.79 2.90 26.47
CA SER A 319 -12.15 3.16 27.78
C SER A 319 -10.63 3.28 27.64
N LEU A 320 -9.91 3.67 28.71
CA LEU A 320 -8.44 3.84 28.73
C LEU A 320 -7.94 4.67 27.54
N ALA A 321 -8.17 5.99 27.58
CA ALA A 321 -7.96 6.90 26.44
C ALA A 321 -8.74 6.56 25.16
N GLY A 322 -9.71 5.65 25.24
CA GLY A 322 -10.73 5.42 24.24
C GLY A 322 -11.82 6.49 24.27
N SER A 323 -12.27 6.97 23.11
CA SER A 323 -13.33 8.00 23.07
C SER A 323 -14.36 7.83 21.96
N VAL A 324 -15.58 8.28 22.26
CA VAL A 324 -16.67 8.42 21.29
C VAL A 324 -17.41 9.74 21.53
N PHE A 325 -17.48 10.61 20.52
CA PHE A 325 -18.01 11.98 20.63
C PHE A 325 -17.44 12.78 21.82
N SER A 326 -16.17 12.53 22.15
CA SER A 326 -15.48 13.06 23.33
C SER A 326 -13.96 13.01 23.16
N SER A 327 -13.26 13.53 24.16
CA SER A 327 -11.82 13.38 24.36
C SER A 327 -11.56 12.39 25.50
N GLY A 328 -10.54 11.54 25.33
CA GLY A 328 -10.08 10.58 26.34
C GLY A 328 -8.55 10.56 26.39
N PHE A 329 -7.97 10.65 27.57
CA PHE A 329 -6.54 10.89 27.75
C PHE A 329 -5.91 9.99 28.82
N ILE A 330 -4.70 9.52 28.55
CA ILE A 330 -3.75 8.98 29.53
C ILE A 330 -2.42 9.68 29.27
N PHE A 331 -1.84 10.24 30.31
CA PHE A 331 -0.48 10.77 30.32
C PHE A 331 0.27 10.06 31.45
N ASP A 332 1.14 9.15 31.08
CA ASP A 332 2.09 8.51 31.98
C ASP A 332 3.45 9.24 31.88
N LYS A 333 4.31 9.08 32.87
CA LYS A 333 5.61 9.72 32.92
C LYS A 333 6.75 8.72 33.04
N GLU A 334 6.67 7.75 33.94
CA GLU A 334 7.79 6.85 34.26
C GLU A 334 7.26 5.56 34.89
N GLY A 335 7.56 4.41 34.29
CA GLY A 335 7.07 3.15 34.82
C GLY A 335 7.34 1.98 33.90
N ASP A 336 7.41 0.74 34.40
CA ASP A 336 7.21 -0.42 33.51
C ASP A 336 5.73 -0.85 33.64
N ASP A 337 4.88 -0.39 32.73
CA ASP A 337 3.43 -0.40 32.86
C ASP A 337 2.74 -1.46 31.99
N THR A 338 1.53 -1.80 32.39
CA THR A 338 0.65 -2.66 31.59
C THR A 338 -0.68 -1.99 31.32
N TYR A 339 -0.97 -1.78 30.04
CA TYR A 339 -2.20 -1.23 29.54
C TYR A 339 -3.07 -2.30 28.89
N LYS A 340 -4.24 -2.58 29.46
CA LYS A 340 -5.15 -3.64 29.00
C LYS A 340 -6.55 -3.12 28.71
N GLY A 341 -6.77 -2.79 27.45
CA GLY A 341 -8.06 -2.30 26.94
C GLY A 341 -8.89 -3.35 26.21
N LYS A 342 -10.13 -2.97 25.88
CA LYS A 342 -11.02 -3.77 25.02
C LYS A 342 -11.03 -3.22 23.59
N ASN A 343 -12.18 -2.75 23.10
CA ASN A 343 -12.29 -2.17 21.76
C ASN A 343 -12.36 -0.65 21.87
N VAL A 344 -11.75 0.05 20.92
CA VAL A 344 -11.67 1.52 20.96
C VAL A 344 -11.02 1.98 22.26
N SER A 345 -9.79 1.52 22.52
CA SER A 345 -9.01 1.86 23.71
C SER A 345 -7.54 2.11 23.35
N LEU A 346 -6.77 2.61 24.31
CA LEU A 346 -5.34 2.92 24.18
C LEU A 346 -5.10 3.97 23.09
N GLY A 347 -5.63 5.18 23.34
CA GLY A 347 -5.48 6.31 22.42
C GLY A 347 -6.35 6.22 21.16
N SER A 348 -7.44 5.46 21.15
CA SER A 348 -8.32 5.31 19.98
C SER A 348 -9.60 6.16 20.05
N SER A 349 -10.16 6.55 18.90
CA SER A 349 -11.41 7.32 18.87
C SER A 349 -12.35 7.08 17.69
N ILE A 350 -13.65 7.24 17.95
CA ILE A 350 -14.68 7.40 16.91
C ILE A 350 -15.37 8.74 17.12
N CYS A 351 -15.23 9.66 16.16
CA CYS A 351 -15.77 11.03 16.25
C CYS A 351 -15.22 11.81 17.46
N GLY A 352 -13.93 11.62 17.78
CA GLY A 352 -13.34 12.14 19.01
C GLY A 352 -11.83 12.37 18.91
N LEU A 353 -11.22 12.48 20.08
CA LEU A 353 -9.77 12.46 20.26
C LEU A 353 -9.42 11.45 21.35
N GLY A 354 -8.60 10.46 21.02
CA GLY A 354 -8.00 9.54 21.99
C GLY A 354 -6.50 9.78 22.02
N VAL A 355 -5.92 9.95 23.21
CA VAL A 355 -4.47 10.09 23.39
C VAL A 355 -4.00 9.22 24.55
N LEU A 356 -3.05 8.34 24.27
CA LEU A 356 -2.15 7.77 25.28
C LEU A 356 -0.76 8.36 25.02
N TYR A 357 -0.15 8.94 26.03
CA TYR A 357 1.19 9.48 25.98
C TYR A 357 1.99 8.91 27.15
N ASP A 358 2.98 8.10 26.83
CA ASP A 358 3.96 7.54 27.77
C ASP A 358 5.32 8.21 27.52
N GLU A 359 6.07 8.55 28.58
CA GLU A 359 7.39 9.18 28.43
C GLU A 359 8.56 8.21 28.63
N ASN A 360 8.39 7.10 29.36
CA ASN A 360 9.51 6.23 29.70
C ASN A 360 9.06 4.94 30.39
N GLY A 361 9.44 3.80 29.84
CA GLY A 361 9.14 2.51 30.45
C GLY A 361 9.67 1.32 29.70
N ASN A 362 9.20 0.11 30.03
CA ASN A 362 9.14 -0.99 29.08
C ASN A 362 7.74 -1.58 29.22
N ASP A 363 6.89 -1.20 28.29
CA ASP A 363 5.46 -1.21 28.47
C ASP A 363 4.79 -2.29 27.64
N THR A 364 3.65 -2.75 28.14
CA THR A 364 2.79 -3.68 27.42
C THR A 364 1.45 -3.05 27.11
N TYR A 365 1.23 -2.76 25.83
CA TYR A 365 -0.03 -2.24 25.30
C TYR A 365 -0.88 -3.36 24.70
N GLN A 366 -1.86 -3.86 25.45
CA GLN A 366 -2.74 -4.94 25.02
C GLN A 366 -4.18 -4.47 24.83
N ALA A 367 -4.75 -4.66 23.64
CA ALA A 367 -6.15 -4.39 23.37
C ALA A 367 -6.78 -5.36 22.36
N ASN A 368 -8.09 -5.21 22.09
CA ASN A 368 -8.79 -5.99 21.07
C ASN A 368 -8.86 -5.20 19.75
N GLN A 369 -10.06 -4.98 19.20
CA GLN A 369 -10.24 -4.39 17.87
C GLN A 369 -10.27 -2.86 17.95
N PHE A 370 -9.86 -2.20 16.86
CA PHE A 370 -9.92 -0.74 16.75
C PHE A 370 -9.22 -0.03 17.92
N SER A 371 -8.04 -0.48 18.28
CA SER A 371 -7.32 -0.02 19.47
C SER A 371 -5.90 0.38 19.14
N ILE A 372 -5.20 1.00 20.09
CA ILE A 372 -3.80 1.43 19.92
C ILE A 372 -3.69 2.46 18.79
N GLY A 373 -4.11 3.69 19.07
CA GLY A 373 -4.02 4.80 18.12
C GLY A 373 -4.92 4.66 16.88
N ALA A 374 -6.08 4.02 16.98
CA ALA A 374 -7.01 3.84 15.85
C ALA A 374 -8.09 4.95 15.79
N ALA A 375 -8.51 5.36 14.59
CA ALA A 375 -9.43 6.50 14.44
C ALA A 375 -10.44 6.42 13.29
N SER A 376 -11.62 7.02 13.51
CA SER A 376 -12.61 7.36 12.47
C SER A 376 -13.30 8.68 12.80
N PHE A 377 -13.45 9.59 11.83
CA PHE A 377 -14.00 10.95 12.04
C PHE A 377 -13.33 11.73 13.18
N GLY A 378 -12.06 11.46 13.46
CA GLY A 378 -11.38 11.87 14.67
C GLY A 378 -9.91 11.51 14.62
N ILE A 379 -9.24 11.64 15.76
CA ILE A 379 -7.82 11.34 15.89
C ILE A 379 -7.62 10.31 16.99
N GLY A 380 -6.81 9.31 16.71
CA GLY A 380 -6.32 8.35 17.67
C GLY A 380 -4.80 8.41 17.66
N LEU A 381 -4.20 8.57 18.83
CA LEU A 381 -2.77 8.75 19.00
C LEU A 381 -2.28 7.96 20.21
N LEU A 382 -1.32 7.09 19.99
CA LEU A 382 -0.42 6.61 21.04
C LEU A 382 0.96 7.23 20.78
N VAL A 383 1.55 7.84 21.81
CA VAL A 383 2.95 8.27 21.80
C VAL A 383 3.68 7.51 22.88
N ASP A 384 4.74 6.81 22.49
CA ASP A 384 5.75 6.28 23.38
C ASP A 384 7.06 7.02 23.07
N ARG A 385 7.89 7.24 24.08
CA ARG A 385 9.14 8.01 23.94
C ARG A 385 10.39 7.19 24.18
N ASN A 386 10.29 6.10 24.92
CA ASN A 386 11.45 5.32 25.31
C ASN A 386 11.02 4.02 25.97
N GLY A 387 11.48 2.90 25.44
CA GLY A 387 11.29 1.63 26.11
C GLY A 387 11.75 0.44 25.30
N ASN A 388 11.24 -0.74 25.62
CA ASN A 388 11.25 -1.88 24.71
C ASN A 388 9.88 -2.51 24.86
N ASP A 389 8.99 -2.16 23.95
CA ASP A 389 7.58 -2.17 24.20
C ASP A 389 6.90 -3.26 23.40
N VAL A 390 5.74 -3.69 23.90
CA VAL A 390 4.98 -4.78 23.28
C VAL A 390 3.56 -4.30 22.99
N TYR A 391 3.28 -4.09 21.71
CA TYR A 391 1.98 -3.71 21.19
C TYR A 391 1.22 -4.94 20.72
N ILE A 392 0.17 -5.34 21.45
CA ILE A 392 -0.66 -6.51 21.16
C ILE A 392 -2.09 -6.06 20.86
N ALA A 393 -2.55 -6.27 19.63
CA ALA A 393 -3.93 -5.97 19.26
C ALA A 393 -4.56 -7.03 18.34
N ASN A 394 -5.85 -6.86 18.07
CA ASN A 394 -6.55 -7.59 17.02
C ASN A 394 -6.80 -6.61 15.83
N SER A 395 -7.70 -6.95 14.92
CA SER A 395 -7.91 -6.22 13.68
C SER A 395 -8.26 -4.74 13.86
N TYR A 396 -7.95 -3.94 12.83
CA TYR A 396 -8.22 -2.51 12.75
C TYR A 396 -7.46 -1.66 13.78
N SER A 397 -6.27 -2.09 14.20
CA SER A 397 -5.54 -1.50 15.33
C SER A 397 -4.14 -1.05 14.93
N GLN A 398 -3.40 -0.49 15.88
CA GLN A 398 -2.02 -0.03 15.72
C GLN A 398 -1.88 1.02 14.61
N GLY A 399 -2.23 2.26 14.93
CA GLY A 399 -2.14 3.37 13.98
C GLY A 399 -3.11 3.24 12.80
N PHE A 400 -4.33 2.76 13.04
CA PHE A 400 -5.31 2.48 11.99
C PHE A 400 -6.20 3.68 11.67
N GLY A 401 -6.37 3.99 10.38
CA GLY A 401 -7.21 5.09 9.89
C GLY A 401 -8.41 4.65 9.06
N MET A 402 -9.62 4.81 9.59
CA MET A 402 -10.86 4.65 8.82
C MET A 402 -11.41 6.01 8.37
N THR A 403 -12.40 6.03 7.46
CA THR A 403 -13.18 7.22 7.01
C THR A 403 -13.03 8.46 7.91
N GLU A 404 -12.43 9.54 7.37
CA GLU A 404 -12.19 10.84 8.04
C GLU A 404 -11.40 10.75 9.37
N GLY A 405 -10.74 9.62 9.63
CA GLY A 405 -9.92 9.36 10.80
C GLY A 405 -8.43 9.42 10.48
N VAL A 406 -7.66 9.92 11.45
CA VAL A 406 -6.20 9.81 11.46
C VAL A 406 -5.79 9.02 12.68
N GLY A 407 -5.33 7.79 12.47
CA GLY A 407 -4.80 6.94 13.53
C GLY A 407 -3.28 6.88 13.45
N ALA A 408 -2.60 7.00 14.59
CA ALA A 408 -1.15 6.99 14.66
C ALA A 408 -0.60 6.31 15.92
N ILE A 409 0.51 5.60 15.75
CA ILE A 409 1.50 5.37 16.80
C ILE A 409 2.71 6.25 16.47
N ALA A 410 3.24 6.95 17.46
CA ALA A 410 4.53 7.61 17.39
C ALA A 410 5.41 7.03 18.50
N ASP A 411 6.35 6.17 18.11
CA ASP A 411 7.39 5.63 18.97
C ASP A 411 8.71 6.31 18.62
N ASP A 412 9.52 6.62 19.63
CA ASP A 412 10.79 7.33 19.42
C ASP A 412 12.00 6.41 19.54
N LYS A 413 11.97 5.39 20.41
CA LYS A 413 13.11 4.55 20.76
C LYS A 413 12.66 3.26 21.44
N GLY A 414 13.18 2.12 20.97
CA GLY A 414 13.03 0.85 21.65
C GLY A 414 13.33 -0.34 20.74
N ASN A 415 13.36 -1.56 21.28
CA ASN A 415 13.28 -2.75 20.43
C ASN A 415 11.90 -3.35 20.60
N ASP A 416 11.00 -2.96 19.72
CA ASP A 416 9.58 -3.03 19.96
C ASP A 416 8.92 -4.17 19.18
N ASN A 417 7.82 -4.67 19.72
CA ASN A 417 7.09 -5.80 19.17
C ASN A 417 5.66 -5.39 18.82
N TYR A 418 5.41 -5.20 17.52
CA TYR A 418 4.09 -4.92 16.97
C TYR A 418 3.41 -6.22 16.54
N LEU A 419 2.54 -6.74 17.40
CA LEU A 419 1.93 -8.07 17.27
C LEU A 419 0.42 -7.98 17.03
N ILE A 420 -0.05 -8.58 15.93
CA ILE A 420 -1.48 -8.72 15.64
C ILE A 420 -1.95 -10.17 15.83
N ASP A 421 -2.83 -10.38 16.80
CA ASP A 421 -3.60 -11.62 17.04
C ASP A 421 -4.95 -11.52 16.30
N ALA A 422 -4.90 -11.57 14.96
CA ALA A 422 -6.09 -11.49 14.13
C ALA A 422 -6.98 -12.74 14.31
N ARG A 423 -8.28 -12.54 14.56
CA ARG A 423 -9.22 -13.64 14.86
C ARG A 423 -10.24 -13.93 13.76
N SER A 424 -10.34 -13.09 12.74
CA SER A 424 -11.30 -13.24 11.64
C SER A 424 -10.62 -13.85 10.41
N LEU A 425 -11.04 -15.05 9.99
CA LEU A 425 -10.52 -15.69 8.78
C LEU A 425 -10.86 -14.88 7.51
N ASP A 426 -9.97 -14.84 6.53
CA ASP A 426 -10.26 -14.30 5.19
C ASP A 426 -11.04 -15.31 4.33
N ILE A 427 -12.27 -15.58 4.79
CA ILE A 427 -13.17 -16.58 4.22
C ILE A 427 -13.41 -16.27 2.73
N GLY A 428 -13.01 -17.20 1.87
CA GLY A 428 -13.19 -17.13 0.42
C GLY A 428 -11.89 -16.93 -0.36
N ARG A 429 -10.79 -16.53 0.29
CA ARG A 429 -9.42 -16.67 -0.28
C ARG A 429 -8.66 -17.82 0.35
N TYR A 430 -8.68 -17.92 1.67
CA TYR A 430 -7.90 -18.89 2.43
C TYR A 430 -8.75 -19.52 3.55
N GLU A 431 -8.35 -20.70 4.00
CA GLU A 431 -9.01 -21.43 5.09
C GLU A 431 -8.24 -21.33 6.42
N ASP A 432 -7.03 -20.77 6.38
CA ASP A 432 -6.03 -20.77 7.45
C ASP A 432 -5.33 -19.42 7.67
N HIS A 433 -5.84 -18.34 7.06
CA HIS A 433 -5.29 -16.98 7.20
C HIS A 433 -6.34 -15.96 7.65
N TYR A 434 -5.89 -14.94 8.37
CA TYR A 434 -6.71 -14.01 9.12
C TYR A 434 -6.53 -12.53 8.69
N VAL A 435 -7.61 -11.75 8.82
CA VAL A 435 -7.68 -10.34 8.46
C VAL A 435 -7.15 -9.47 9.60
N SER A 436 -6.05 -8.76 9.34
CA SER A 436 -5.40 -7.84 10.27
C SER A 436 -5.88 -6.39 10.10
N MET A 437 -5.75 -5.78 8.92
CA MET A 437 -6.07 -4.36 8.66
C MET A 437 -5.43 -3.41 9.70
N SER A 438 -4.16 -3.63 10.04
CA SER A 438 -3.49 -2.97 11.18
C SER A 438 -2.08 -2.52 10.83
N GLN A 439 -1.39 -1.84 11.74
CA GLN A 439 -0.02 -1.34 11.57
C GLN A 439 0.07 -0.26 10.47
N GLY A 440 -0.40 0.93 10.80
CA GLY A 440 -0.36 2.07 9.90
C GLY A 440 -1.29 1.90 8.69
N TYR A 441 -2.42 1.19 8.84
CA TYR A 441 -3.28 0.81 7.72
C TYR A 441 -4.45 1.78 7.50
N GLY A 442 -4.74 2.12 6.23
CA GLY A 442 -5.87 2.98 5.84
C GLY A 442 -7.05 2.21 5.21
N LEU A 443 -8.29 2.40 5.69
CA LEU A 443 -9.47 1.66 5.18
C LEU A 443 -10.70 2.53 4.91
N GLY A 444 -11.28 2.40 3.71
CA GLY A 444 -12.59 2.95 3.34
C GLY A 444 -13.69 1.90 3.16
N LEU A 445 -14.95 2.31 3.37
CA LEU A 445 -16.12 1.45 3.13
C LEU A 445 -16.52 1.45 1.65
N ARG A 446 -16.04 0.47 0.90
CA ARG A 446 -16.35 0.31 -0.53
C ARG A 446 -17.84 -0.03 -0.79
N PRO A 447 -18.50 0.58 -1.79
CA PRO A 447 -18.03 1.66 -2.67
C PRO A 447 -18.40 3.08 -2.19
N TYR A 448 -18.81 3.25 -0.94
CA TYR A 448 -19.56 4.42 -0.48
C TYR A 448 -18.69 5.55 0.11
N TYR A 449 -17.76 5.21 1.00
CA TYR A 449 -16.99 6.17 1.79
C TYR A 449 -15.50 5.91 1.62
N ALA A 450 -14.74 6.99 1.43
CA ALA A 450 -13.28 6.93 1.37
C ALA A 450 -12.66 6.55 2.72
N GLY A 451 -11.41 6.13 2.69
CA GLY A 451 -10.66 5.74 3.89
C GLY A 451 -10.08 6.90 4.67
N GLY A 452 -9.45 6.57 5.80
CA GLY A 452 -8.66 7.48 6.61
C GLY A 452 -7.17 7.39 6.32
N ILE A 453 -6.39 7.95 7.23
CA ILE A 453 -4.92 7.90 7.25
C ILE A 453 -4.48 7.07 8.45
N GLY A 454 -3.78 5.97 8.23
CA GLY A 454 -3.13 5.18 9.27
C GLY A 454 -1.61 5.36 9.24
N LEU A 455 -0.98 5.54 10.40
CA LEU A 455 0.46 5.82 10.53
C LEU A 455 1.10 4.96 11.65
N ILE A 456 2.28 4.41 11.38
CA ILE A 456 3.30 4.16 12.41
C ILE A 456 4.47 5.09 12.09
N ILE A 457 4.92 5.82 13.11
CA ILE A 457 6.04 6.74 13.08
C ILE A 457 7.02 6.21 14.11
N GLU A 458 8.05 5.53 13.65
CA GLU A 458 9.03 4.88 14.51
C GLU A 458 10.36 5.67 14.45
N GLY A 459 11.11 5.65 15.55
CA GLY A 459 12.41 6.27 15.74
C GLY A 459 13.60 5.31 15.68
N GLU A 460 14.04 4.77 16.81
CA GLU A 460 15.31 4.02 16.89
C GLU A 460 15.14 2.66 17.57
N GLY A 461 15.55 1.60 16.90
CA GLY A 461 15.91 0.31 17.49
C GLY A 461 15.44 -0.86 16.65
N ASN A 462 15.58 -2.11 17.13
CA ASN A 462 15.36 -3.29 16.28
C ASN A 462 13.96 -3.87 16.53
N ASP A 463 13.07 -3.62 15.59
CA ASP A 463 11.65 -3.83 15.74
C ASP A 463 11.14 -5.06 15.00
N PHE A 464 10.04 -5.59 15.53
CA PHE A 464 9.34 -6.72 14.94
C PHE A 464 7.89 -6.37 14.63
N TYR A 465 7.59 -6.26 13.35
CA TYR A 465 6.25 -6.05 12.81
C TYR A 465 5.67 -7.38 12.32
N SER A 466 4.57 -7.82 12.93
CA SER A 466 3.90 -9.07 12.57
C SER A 466 2.40 -8.89 12.31
N THR A 467 2.02 -9.04 11.05
CA THR A 467 0.62 -9.11 10.58
C THR A 467 0.38 -10.38 9.77
N ASP A 468 -0.87 -10.66 9.43
CA ASP A 468 -1.23 -11.71 8.47
C ASP A 468 -1.68 -11.08 7.14
N ILE A 469 -2.98 -10.93 6.90
CA ILE A 469 -3.53 -10.28 5.71
C ILE A 469 -3.90 -8.82 6.01
N PHE A 470 -3.46 -7.90 5.15
CA PHE A 470 -3.67 -6.45 5.24
C PHE A 470 -2.93 -5.83 6.43
N GLY A 471 -1.75 -5.27 6.19
CA GLY A 471 -1.00 -4.64 7.26
C GLY A 471 0.14 -3.75 6.79
N GLN A 472 0.98 -3.32 7.72
CA GLN A 472 2.30 -2.73 7.46
C GLN A 472 2.29 -1.62 6.41
N GLY A 473 1.63 -0.50 6.72
CA GLY A 473 1.58 0.67 5.85
C GLY A 473 0.74 0.45 4.57
N GLY A 474 -0.04 -0.63 4.50
CA GLY A 474 -0.97 -0.87 3.40
C GLY A 474 -2.24 -0.02 3.46
N ALA A 475 -3.01 0.02 2.36
CA ALA A 475 -4.30 0.69 2.37
C ALA A 475 -5.32 0.10 1.39
N TYR A 476 -6.60 0.24 1.73
CA TYR A 476 -7.74 -0.25 0.95
C TYR A 476 -8.81 0.84 0.77
N TRP A 477 -9.21 1.08 -0.47
CA TRP A 477 -10.34 1.96 -0.86
C TRP A 477 -10.22 3.43 -0.43
N TYR A 478 -9.54 4.25 -1.23
CA TYR A 478 -9.33 5.69 -0.99
C TYR A 478 -8.77 6.01 0.41
N GLY A 479 -8.02 5.07 1.00
CA GLY A 479 -7.27 5.25 2.23
C GLY A 479 -5.80 5.51 1.95
N LEU A 480 -5.10 5.95 2.98
CA LEU A 480 -3.65 6.09 3.02
C LEU A 480 -3.11 5.33 4.24
N GLY A 481 -2.14 4.45 4.02
CA GLY A 481 -1.39 3.79 5.07
C GLY A 481 0.09 4.13 4.95
N CYS A 482 0.78 4.24 6.09
CA CYS A 482 2.19 4.58 6.16
C CYS A 482 2.88 3.93 7.35
N ILE A 483 4.06 3.36 7.13
CA ILE A 483 5.08 3.18 8.14
C ILE A 483 6.28 4.03 7.74
N ALA A 484 6.83 4.79 8.67
CA ALA A 484 8.08 5.50 8.53
C ALA A 484 8.96 5.14 9.72
N ASP A 485 9.96 4.30 9.49
CA ASP A 485 10.90 3.75 10.46
C ASP A 485 12.28 4.36 10.24
N LYS A 486 12.94 4.85 11.29
CA LYS A 486 14.09 5.76 11.15
C LYS A 486 15.43 5.06 11.25
N SER A 487 15.52 3.99 12.04
CA SER A 487 16.75 3.22 12.16
C SER A 487 16.52 1.96 12.97
N GLY A 488 17.12 0.85 12.56
CA GLY A 488 16.97 -0.40 13.27
C GLY A 488 17.66 -1.56 12.62
N ASN A 489 17.21 -2.78 12.91
CA ASN A 489 17.46 -3.95 12.08
C ASN A 489 16.17 -4.74 12.15
N ASP A 490 15.25 -4.37 11.29
CA ASP A 490 13.84 -4.54 11.51
C ASP A 490 13.32 -5.74 10.75
N LYS A 491 12.22 -6.27 11.27
CA LYS A 491 11.62 -7.48 10.74
C LYS A 491 10.17 -7.22 10.42
N TYR A 492 9.92 -7.06 9.13
CA TYR A 492 8.59 -6.92 8.57
C TYR A 492 8.08 -8.28 8.11
N ASN A 493 7.23 -8.91 8.92
CA ASN A 493 6.61 -10.19 8.60
C ASN A 493 5.11 -10.03 8.35
N SER A 494 4.67 -10.36 7.14
CA SER A 494 3.24 -10.42 6.81
C SER A 494 2.95 -11.55 5.84
N TYR A 495 1.70 -11.98 5.71
CA TYR A 495 1.34 -12.90 4.63
C TYR A 495 1.01 -12.16 3.33
N GLN A 496 0.00 -11.28 3.32
CA GLN A 496 -0.45 -10.66 2.05
C GLN A 496 -0.97 -9.24 2.23
N TYR A 497 -0.90 -8.43 1.18
CA TYR A 497 -1.46 -7.07 1.15
C TYR A 497 -0.81 -6.12 2.17
N ALA A 498 0.52 -6.16 2.26
CA ALA A 498 1.28 -5.48 3.30
C ALA A 498 2.55 -4.78 2.77
N GLN A 499 3.32 -4.16 3.65
CA GLN A 499 4.62 -3.56 3.34
C GLN A 499 4.50 -2.49 2.25
N GLY A 500 3.68 -1.47 2.52
CA GLY A 500 3.43 -0.37 1.59
C GLY A 500 2.58 -0.74 0.37
N ALA A 501 1.62 -1.67 0.52
CA ALA A 501 0.74 -2.07 -0.59
C ALA A 501 -0.49 -1.16 -0.74
N GLY A 502 -0.69 -0.56 -1.91
CA GLY A 502 -1.88 0.23 -2.23
C GLY A 502 -2.93 -0.57 -2.99
N ILE A 503 -4.15 -0.69 -2.43
CA ILE A 503 -5.18 -1.61 -2.93
C ILE A 503 -6.50 -0.89 -3.23
N HIS A 504 -7.03 -1.07 -4.44
CA HIS A 504 -8.31 -0.51 -4.89
C HIS A 504 -8.40 1.01 -4.69
N LEU A 505 -7.68 1.79 -5.51
CA LEU A 505 -7.68 3.27 -5.43
C LEU A 505 -7.22 3.78 -4.05
N ALA A 506 -6.20 3.14 -3.48
CA ALA A 506 -5.60 3.53 -2.19
C ALA A 506 -4.08 3.63 -2.30
N ILE A 507 -3.47 4.24 -1.29
CA ILE A 507 -2.03 4.50 -1.24
C ILE A 507 -1.45 3.77 -0.03
N GLY A 508 -0.54 2.83 -0.26
CA GLY A 508 0.22 2.18 0.80
C GLY A 508 1.68 2.59 0.70
N LEU A 509 2.28 2.93 1.83
CA LEU A 509 3.64 3.46 1.95
C LEU A 509 4.40 2.74 3.08
N LEU A 510 5.64 2.36 2.82
CA LEU A 510 6.60 1.95 3.83
C LEU A 510 7.93 2.61 3.49
N LYS A 511 8.51 3.31 4.46
CA LYS A 511 9.88 3.81 4.36
C LYS A 511 10.70 3.38 5.56
N ASP A 512 11.83 2.77 5.27
CA ASP A 512 12.89 2.48 6.23
C ASP A 512 14.13 3.33 5.86
N TYR A 513 14.82 3.88 6.84
CA TYR A 513 15.92 4.84 6.62
C TYR A 513 17.32 4.27 6.89
N ASP A 514 17.45 3.23 7.70
CA ASP A 514 18.75 2.68 8.11
C ASP A 514 18.56 1.34 8.84
N GLY A 515 19.15 0.26 8.36
CA GLY A 515 19.10 -1.00 9.10
C GLY A 515 19.55 -2.19 8.29
N TRP A 516 19.66 -3.39 8.88
CA TRP A 516 19.75 -4.62 8.09
C TRP A 516 18.45 -5.38 8.24
N ASP A 517 17.56 -5.13 7.29
CA ASP A 517 16.14 -5.38 7.47
C ASP A 517 15.71 -6.65 6.74
N PHE A 518 14.62 -7.23 7.24
CA PHE A 518 14.06 -8.47 6.73
C PHE A 518 12.59 -8.27 6.38
N TYR A 519 12.33 -8.14 5.09
CA TYR A 519 10.99 -8.03 4.53
C TYR A 519 10.51 -9.40 4.04
N THR A 520 9.54 -10.00 4.74
CA THR A 520 8.96 -11.29 4.35
C THR A 520 7.47 -11.15 4.06
N SER A 521 7.06 -11.64 2.89
CA SER A 521 5.66 -11.74 2.48
C SER A 521 5.35 -12.95 1.57
N ASP A 522 4.08 -13.30 1.43
CA ASP A 522 3.61 -14.15 0.32
C ASP A 522 3.35 -13.28 -0.92
N GLY A 523 2.41 -12.34 -0.90
CA GLY A 523 2.23 -11.53 -2.10
C GLY A 523 1.46 -10.24 -1.96
N VAL A 524 1.34 -9.53 -3.09
CA VAL A 524 0.71 -8.19 -3.13
C VAL A 524 1.31 -7.29 -2.05
N SER A 525 2.63 -7.30 -1.91
CA SER A 525 3.34 -6.63 -0.82
C SER A 525 4.61 -5.93 -1.32
N GLN A 526 5.41 -5.34 -0.45
CA GLN A 526 6.70 -4.70 -0.78
C GLN A 526 6.55 -3.67 -1.90
N GLY A 527 5.72 -2.66 -1.64
CA GLY A 527 5.44 -1.57 -2.57
C GLY A 527 4.55 -1.97 -3.74
N CYS A 528 3.72 -3.03 -3.61
CA CYS A 528 2.83 -3.45 -4.70
C CYS A 528 1.64 -2.48 -4.88
N GLY A 529 1.39 -2.07 -6.12
CA GLY A 529 0.15 -1.39 -6.51
C GLY A 529 -0.88 -2.37 -7.07
N HIS A 530 -2.10 -2.38 -6.52
CA HIS A 530 -3.20 -3.25 -6.95
C HIS A 530 -4.49 -2.49 -7.26
N ASP A 531 -5.08 -2.74 -8.43
CA ASP A 531 -6.40 -2.22 -8.84
C ASP A 531 -6.50 -0.69 -8.74
N PHE A 532 -5.67 0.01 -9.51
CA PHE A 532 -5.47 1.47 -9.44
C PHE A 532 -4.92 1.99 -8.10
N GLY A 533 -4.44 1.12 -7.22
CA GLY A 533 -3.70 1.53 -6.03
C GLY A 533 -2.25 1.89 -6.34
N PHE A 534 -1.65 2.70 -5.48
CA PHE A 534 -0.24 3.06 -5.50
C PHE A 534 0.46 2.45 -4.28
N GLY A 535 1.46 1.61 -4.51
CA GLY A 535 2.31 1.06 -3.46
C GLY A 535 3.74 1.58 -3.58
N LEU A 536 4.35 1.90 -2.44
CA LEU A 536 5.75 2.29 -2.33
C LEU A 536 6.39 1.61 -1.11
N LEU A 537 7.44 0.85 -1.36
CA LEU A 537 8.44 0.49 -0.35
C LEU A 537 9.73 1.22 -0.70
N TYR A 538 10.26 1.97 0.24
CA TYR A 538 11.48 2.74 0.07
C TYR A 538 12.44 2.47 1.23
N ASP A 539 13.51 1.74 0.93
CA ASP A 539 14.61 1.48 1.85
C ASP A 539 15.80 2.38 1.47
N VAL A 540 16.40 3.04 2.47
CA VAL A 540 17.46 4.02 2.22
C VAL A 540 18.85 3.41 2.40
N LYS A 541 19.06 2.56 3.40
CA LYS A 541 20.39 2.00 3.70
C LYS A 541 20.26 0.67 4.40
N GLY A 542 21.12 -0.26 4.01
CA GLY A 542 21.23 -1.48 4.76
C GLY A 542 22.03 -2.59 4.13
N ASN A 543 21.71 -3.82 4.49
CA ASN A 543 22.11 -5.00 3.73
C ASN A 543 20.92 -5.95 3.86
N ASP A 544 19.90 -5.69 3.06
CA ASP A 544 18.53 -6.03 3.39
C ASP A 544 18.10 -7.30 2.68
N ASN A 545 17.06 -7.94 3.21
CA ASN A 545 16.57 -9.20 2.68
C ASN A 545 15.07 -9.09 2.36
N TYR A 546 14.77 -9.11 1.06
CA TYR A 546 13.42 -9.07 0.53
C TYR A 546 13.01 -10.46 0.06
N SER A 547 12.12 -11.10 0.81
CA SER A 547 11.54 -12.41 0.46
C SER A 547 10.04 -12.28 0.17
N ALA A 548 9.64 -12.66 -1.05
CA ALA A 548 8.22 -12.71 -1.43
C ALA A 548 7.86 -14.00 -2.20
N TYR A 549 6.60 -14.41 -2.22
CA TYR A 549 6.12 -15.42 -3.17
C TYR A 549 5.86 -14.80 -4.55
N SER A 550 4.92 -13.86 -4.67
CA SER A 550 4.49 -13.26 -5.95
C SER A 550 3.95 -11.83 -5.83
N LEU A 551 3.89 -11.08 -6.94
CA LEU A 551 3.25 -9.75 -6.97
C LEU A 551 3.78 -8.80 -5.85
N SER A 552 5.08 -8.78 -5.66
CA SER A 552 5.77 -7.94 -4.69
C SER A 552 7.00 -7.29 -5.34
N GLN A 553 7.84 -6.60 -4.58
CA GLN A 553 9.07 -5.95 -5.06
C GLN A 553 8.77 -4.93 -6.16
N GLY A 554 7.86 -4.00 -5.85
CA GLY A 554 7.46 -2.93 -6.78
C GLY A 554 6.56 -3.40 -7.92
N ALA A 555 5.82 -4.51 -7.75
CA ALA A 555 4.87 -4.99 -8.76
C ALA A 555 3.65 -4.06 -8.90
N GLY A 556 3.21 -3.83 -10.13
CA GLY A 556 1.92 -3.25 -10.47
C GLY A 556 1.00 -4.29 -11.10
N ASN A 557 -0.22 -4.43 -10.59
CA ASN A 557 -1.24 -5.33 -11.16
C ASN A 557 -2.62 -4.68 -11.18
N ALA A 558 -3.41 -5.02 -12.21
CA ALA A 558 -4.73 -4.43 -12.43
C ALA A 558 -4.70 -2.89 -12.43
N ASN A 559 -3.73 -2.30 -13.12
CA ASN A 559 -3.54 -0.85 -13.27
C ASN A 559 -3.02 -0.16 -12.01
N GLY A 560 -2.59 -0.94 -11.03
CA GLY A 560 -1.82 -0.43 -9.93
C GLY A 560 -0.42 -0.01 -10.37
N ILE A 561 0.15 0.87 -9.56
CA ILE A 561 1.51 1.38 -9.71
C ILE A 561 2.27 0.91 -8.48
N GLY A 562 3.27 0.06 -8.68
CA GLY A 562 4.15 -0.39 -7.61
C GLY A 562 5.56 0.15 -7.78
N ILE A 563 6.18 0.53 -6.66
CA ILE A 563 7.58 0.96 -6.58
C ILE A 563 8.22 0.25 -5.38
N LEU A 564 9.31 -0.46 -5.64
CA LEU A 564 10.32 -0.75 -4.63
C LEU A 564 11.56 0.06 -5.00
N PHE A 565 12.06 0.83 -4.05
CA PHE A 565 13.30 1.56 -4.18
C PHE A 565 14.20 1.24 -3.00
N ASP A 566 15.34 0.62 -3.27
CA ASP A 566 16.44 0.43 -2.34
C ASP A 566 17.58 1.37 -2.77
N GLU A 567 18.06 2.24 -1.88
CA GLU A 567 19.11 3.20 -2.19
C GLU A 567 20.53 2.68 -2.04
N SER A 568 20.81 1.87 -1.02
CA SER A 568 22.15 1.40 -0.75
C SER A 568 22.21 0.20 0.16
N GLY A 569 23.13 -0.70 -0.18
CA GLY A 569 23.37 -1.85 0.65
C GLY A 569 24.06 -2.95 -0.09
N ARG A 570 23.85 -4.16 0.40
CA ARG A 570 24.23 -5.39 -0.29
C ARG A 570 23.10 -6.36 -0.05
N ASP A 571 22.20 -6.40 -1.00
CA ASP A 571 20.83 -6.78 -0.69
C ASP A 571 20.47 -8.13 -1.31
N GLY A 572 19.50 -8.77 -0.71
CA GLY A 572 19.02 -10.10 -1.05
C GLY A 572 17.59 -10.07 -1.54
N TYR A 573 17.39 -10.22 -2.85
CA TYR A 573 16.06 -10.23 -3.46
C TYR A 573 15.63 -11.65 -3.84
N LEU A 574 14.82 -12.24 -2.97
CA LEU A 574 14.26 -13.56 -3.10
C LEU A 574 12.79 -13.51 -3.50
N ASN A 575 12.45 -14.22 -4.57
CA ASN A 575 11.05 -14.38 -4.94
C ASN A 575 10.78 -15.72 -5.61
N LYS A 576 9.62 -16.33 -5.31
CA LYS A 576 9.25 -17.66 -5.83
C LYS A 576 8.63 -17.63 -7.22
N GLU A 577 8.00 -16.52 -7.61
CA GLU A 577 7.39 -16.32 -8.94
C GLU A 577 8.06 -15.15 -9.71
N PRO A 578 9.25 -15.36 -10.34
CA PRO A 578 9.94 -14.31 -11.11
C PRO A 578 9.12 -13.67 -12.22
N GLY A 579 8.17 -14.39 -12.81
CA GLY A 579 7.39 -13.89 -13.94
C GLY A 579 6.41 -12.76 -13.62
N ASN A 580 6.15 -12.46 -12.35
CA ASN A 580 5.15 -11.46 -11.97
C ASN A 580 5.49 -10.63 -10.71
N THR A 581 6.73 -10.66 -10.23
CA THR A 581 7.13 -10.01 -8.98
C THR A 581 7.95 -8.75 -9.28
N ARG A 582 9.25 -8.90 -9.49
CA ARG A 582 10.21 -7.81 -9.52
C ARG A 582 9.93 -6.77 -10.60
N GLY A 583 9.54 -5.57 -10.17
CA GLY A 583 9.24 -4.44 -11.03
C GLY A 583 8.21 -4.78 -12.11
N TYR A 584 7.31 -5.74 -11.88
CA TYR A 584 6.43 -6.28 -12.91
C TYR A 584 5.21 -5.41 -13.17
N GLY A 585 4.86 -5.18 -14.43
CA GLY A 585 3.59 -4.53 -14.84
C GLY A 585 2.84 -5.31 -15.93
N ASN A 586 1.53 -5.55 -15.76
CA ASN A 586 0.73 -6.33 -16.72
C ASN A 586 -0.49 -5.62 -17.27
N SER A 587 -0.90 -6.05 -18.48
CA SER A 587 -2.21 -5.74 -19.05
C SER A 587 -3.30 -6.54 -18.38
N ARG A 588 -4.19 -5.86 -17.65
CA ARG A 588 -5.33 -6.49 -17.01
C ARG A 588 -6.52 -5.55 -16.93
N ARG A 589 -7.73 -6.10 -17.05
CA ARG A 589 -9.01 -5.35 -16.98
C ARG A 589 -9.03 -4.09 -17.85
N GLU A 590 -8.40 -4.14 -19.02
CA GLU A 590 -8.41 -3.03 -19.97
C GLU A 590 -7.49 -1.83 -19.62
N PHE A 591 -6.50 -1.94 -18.71
CA PHE A 591 -5.50 -0.86 -18.54
C PHE A 591 -4.07 -1.35 -18.26
N GLY A 592 -3.19 -0.33 -18.19
CA GLY A 592 -1.75 -0.25 -17.89
C GLY A 592 -1.38 -0.42 -16.42
N SER A 593 -0.77 -1.52 -15.95
CA SER A 593 -0.12 -1.55 -14.62
C SER A 593 1.36 -1.22 -14.74
N LEU A 594 1.90 -0.39 -13.83
CA LEU A 594 3.32 -0.03 -13.79
C LEU A 594 3.99 -0.73 -12.62
N GLY A 595 5.08 -1.44 -12.90
CA GLY A 595 5.96 -1.97 -11.86
C GLY A 595 7.36 -1.37 -12.01
N ILE A 596 7.92 -0.89 -10.92
CA ILE A 596 9.24 -0.27 -10.88
C ILE A 596 10.01 -0.93 -9.75
N PHE A 597 11.10 -1.59 -10.09
CA PHE A 597 12.10 -2.05 -9.13
C PHE A 597 13.37 -1.27 -9.37
N LEU A 598 13.88 -0.65 -8.32
CA LEU A 598 15.13 0.09 -8.34
C LEU A 598 15.97 -0.30 -7.14
N ASP A 599 17.17 -0.80 -7.42
CA ASP A 599 18.30 -0.88 -6.51
C ASP A 599 19.36 0.12 -7.00
N ALA A 600 19.80 1.03 -6.13
CA ALA A 600 20.69 2.14 -6.52
C ALA A 600 22.18 1.89 -6.24
N SER A 601 22.55 0.93 -5.42
CA SER A 601 23.95 0.61 -5.14
C SER A 601 24.11 -0.68 -4.34
N GLY A 602 25.14 -1.47 -4.69
CA GLY A 602 25.44 -2.69 -3.95
C GLY A 602 26.15 -3.76 -4.77
N GLU A 603 26.36 -4.93 -4.15
CA GLU A 603 26.72 -6.18 -4.87
C GLU A 603 25.70 -7.25 -4.51
N ASP A 604 24.59 -7.25 -5.24
CA ASP A 604 23.34 -7.81 -4.74
C ASP A 604 23.11 -9.24 -5.18
N PHE A 605 22.30 -9.93 -4.39
CA PHE A 605 21.93 -11.31 -4.60
C PHE A 605 20.49 -11.43 -5.07
N TYR A 606 20.32 -12.06 -6.23
CA TYR A 606 19.00 -12.32 -6.79
C TYR A 606 18.71 -13.81 -6.87
N SER A 607 17.46 -14.17 -6.58
CA SER A 607 16.91 -15.53 -6.80
C SER A 607 17.18 -16.09 -8.21
N VAL A 608 17.28 -15.21 -9.20
CA VAL A 608 17.68 -15.50 -10.58
C VAL A 608 19.05 -14.87 -10.83
N GLY A 609 20.05 -15.69 -11.14
CA GLY A 609 21.43 -15.22 -11.35
C GLY A 609 21.60 -14.25 -12.53
N GLY A 610 22.61 -13.40 -12.44
CA GLY A 610 22.97 -12.44 -13.48
C GLY A 610 21.94 -11.32 -13.67
N MET A 611 21.36 -10.87 -12.55
CA MET A 611 20.51 -9.67 -12.46
C MET A 611 21.17 -8.52 -11.70
N ASP A 612 22.35 -8.76 -11.11
CA ASP A 612 23.19 -7.72 -10.49
C ASP A 612 23.79 -6.78 -11.56
N SER A 613 23.72 -5.48 -11.28
CA SER A 613 24.17 -4.38 -12.15
C SER A 613 23.50 -4.42 -13.53
N VAL A 614 22.21 -4.76 -13.57
CA VAL A 614 21.43 -4.93 -14.80
C VAL A 614 20.28 -3.94 -14.85
N ILE A 615 20.08 -3.38 -16.04
CA ILE A 615 18.81 -2.76 -16.41
C ILE A 615 18.07 -3.66 -17.39
N SER A 616 16.81 -3.96 -17.09
CA SER A 616 15.97 -4.81 -17.92
C SER A 616 14.50 -4.41 -17.88
N ASN A 617 13.80 -4.69 -18.98
CA ASN A 617 12.36 -4.64 -19.00
C ASN A 617 11.82 -5.93 -18.38
N SER A 618 11.42 -5.86 -17.11
CA SER A 618 10.84 -6.98 -16.36
C SER A 618 9.53 -7.49 -16.98
N SER A 619 8.79 -6.61 -17.67
CA SER A 619 7.57 -6.97 -18.39
C SER A 619 7.19 -5.93 -19.46
N MET A 620 6.01 -6.07 -20.06
CA MET A 620 5.50 -5.10 -21.03
C MET A 620 5.46 -3.68 -20.46
N TRP A 621 5.16 -3.51 -19.16
CA TRP A 621 5.00 -2.19 -18.51
C TRP A 621 5.80 -2.06 -17.21
N GLY A 622 6.73 -2.98 -17.01
CA GLY A 622 7.63 -3.01 -15.87
C GLY A 622 9.06 -2.64 -16.25
N VAL A 623 9.82 -2.17 -15.27
CA VAL A 623 11.27 -1.98 -15.37
C VAL A 623 11.94 -2.44 -14.08
N MET A 624 13.09 -3.08 -14.23
CA MET A 624 14.05 -3.37 -13.16
C MET A 624 15.35 -2.65 -13.50
N ASN A 625 15.88 -1.90 -12.55
CA ASN A 625 17.20 -1.31 -12.64
C ASN A 625 17.97 -1.59 -11.35
N ASP A 626 19.18 -2.10 -11.48
CA ASP A 626 20.16 -2.26 -10.43
C ASP A 626 21.41 -1.48 -10.86
N TYR A 627 21.78 -0.48 -10.06
CA TYR A 627 22.82 0.50 -10.40
C TYR A 627 24.17 0.16 -9.76
N TYR A 628 25.24 0.12 -10.57
CA TYR A 628 26.59 -0.14 -10.07
C TYR A 628 27.22 1.09 -9.41
N LEU A 629 26.93 1.31 -8.12
CA LEU A 629 27.72 2.14 -7.23
C LEU A 629 28.44 1.22 -6.24
N LYS A 630 29.77 1.30 -6.20
CA LYS A 630 30.61 0.37 -5.46
C LYS A 630 30.75 0.85 -4.02
N ASP A 631 29.98 0.27 -3.12
CA ASP A 631 30.12 0.54 -1.70
C ASP A 631 31.33 -0.15 -1.06
N ASN A 632 31.78 0.41 0.06
CA ASN A 632 32.90 -0.13 0.82
C ASN A 632 32.49 -1.44 1.50
N SER A 633 33.26 -2.49 1.26
CA SER A 633 32.97 -3.87 1.69
C SER A 633 32.67 -4.05 3.19
N SER A 634 31.53 -4.65 3.51
CA SER A 634 31.23 -5.32 4.78
C SER A 634 31.50 -6.85 4.66
N VAL A 635 31.85 -7.50 5.77
CA VAL A 635 32.25 -8.92 5.82
C VAL A 635 31.08 -9.81 6.23
N PRO A 636 30.65 -10.80 5.42
CA PRO A 636 29.60 -11.74 5.82
C PRO A 636 30.09 -12.77 6.84
N SER A 637 29.24 -13.12 7.81
CA SER A 637 29.45 -14.21 8.76
C SER A 637 28.53 -15.40 8.45
N GLY A 638 29.09 -16.62 8.38
CA GLY A 638 28.32 -17.88 8.47
C GLY A 638 28.45 -18.85 7.29
N THR A 639 28.90 -20.09 7.55
CA THR A 639 29.13 -21.15 6.54
C THR A 639 27.90 -22.06 6.33
N ASN A 640 27.43 -22.17 5.09
CA ASN A 640 26.41 -23.12 4.63
C ASN A 640 26.99 -24.53 4.36
N TYR A 641 26.64 -25.54 5.15
CA TYR A 641 26.92 -26.95 4.85
C TYR A 641 25.75 -27.62 4.11
N LYS A 642 26.01 -28.23 2.96
CA LYS A 642 25.05 -29.02 2.16
C LYS A 642 25.43 -30.50 2.15
N VAL A 643 24.44 -31.39 2.19
CA VAL A 643 24.62 -32.85 2.17
C VAL A 643 24.81 -33.35 0.72
N PRO A 644 25.90 -34.08 0.41
CA PRO A 644 26.19 -34.55 -0.94
C PRO A 644 25.20 -35.62 -1.44
N LEU A 645 24.94 -35.62 -2.76
CA LEU A 645 24.05 -36.55 -3.48
C LEU A 645 24.81 -37.81 -3.95
N ASP A 646 24.24 -38.99 -3.71
CA ASP A 646 24.75 -40.25 -4.27
C ASP A 646 24.07 -40.56 -5.62
N SER A 647 24.59 -39.98 -6.69
CA SER A 647 24.01 -40.05 -8.04
C SER A 647 24.26 -41.40 -8.76
N ASN A 648 25.00 -42.32 -8.16
CA ASN A 648 25.36 -43.62 -8.77
C ASN A 648 24.37 -44.74 -8.41
N ARG A 649 23.38 -44.47 -7.56
CA ARG A 649 22.33 -45.42 -7.16
C ARG A 649 21.05 -45.18 -7.97
N ASN A 650 20.40 -46.25 -8.43
CA ASN A 650 19.10 -46.16 -9.11
C ASN A 650 17.95 -46.15 -8.09
N TYR A 651 17.09 -45.14 -8.17
CA TYR A 651 15.92 -44.96 -7.29
C TYR A 651 14.60 -45.22 -8.05
N THR A 652 13.53 -45.52 -7.30
CA THR A 652 12.19 -45.77 -7.87
C THR A 652 11.39 -44.47 -8.05
N SER A 653 10.27 -44.49 -8.79
CA SER A 653 9.41 -43.30 -8.98
C SER A 653 8.84 -42.75 -7.67
N GLU A 654 8.60 -43.62 -6.68
CA GLU A 654 8.16 -43.21 -5.33
C GLU A 654 9.30 -42.56 -4.53
N ASP A 655 10.53 -43.09 -4.65
CA ASP A 655 11.71 -42.47 -4.04
C ASP A 655 11.99 -41.08 -4.64
N TYR A 656 11.90 -40.94 -5.98
CA TYR A 656 12.05 -39.63 -6.63
C TYR A 656 10.96 -38.65 -6.22
N PHE A 657 9.73 -39.12 -5.98
CA PHE A 657 8.64 -38.30 -5.46
C PHE A 657 8.87 -37.88 -4.01
N ILE A 658 9.43 -38.77 -3.17
CA ILE A 658 9.84 -38.44 -1.79
C ILE A 658 11.02 -37.44 -1.77
N MET A 659 11.97 -37.58 -2.68
CA MET A 659 13.05 -36.62 -2.84
C MET A 659 12.51 -35.25 -3.27
N ALA A 660 11.64 -35.20 -4.28
CA ALA A 660 11.02 -33.98 -4.79
C ALA A 660 10.20 -33.20 -3.74
N LYS A 661 9.62 -33.90 -2.74
CA LYS A 661 8.83 -33.26 -1.65
C LYS A 661 9.63 -32.84 -0.41
N THR A 662 10.94 -33.03 -0.35
CA THR A 662 11.78 -32.74 0.84
C THR A 662 12.19 -31.26 0.91
N ILE A 663 12.16 -30.63 2.10
CA ILE A 663 12.19 -29.15 2.27
C ILE A 663 13.38 -28.62 3.11
N GLU A 664 14.18 -29.50 3.70
CA GLU A 664 15.30 -29.11 4.57
C GLU A 664 16.50 -28.57 3.74
N PRO A 665 16.97 -27.31 3.93
CA PRO A 665 17.91 -26.63 3.03
C PRO A 665 19.22 -27.38 2.72
N ARG A 666 19.73 -28.14 3.69
CA ARG A 666 20.93 -28.97 3.52
C ARG A 666 20.74 -30.16 2.55
N PHE A 667 19.52 -30.51 2.14
CA PHE A 667 19.21 -31.60 1.17
C PHE A 667 18.74 -31.11 -0.21
N SER A 668 18.81 -29.82 -0.50
CA SER A 668 18.35 -29.20 -1.78
C SER A 668 18.85 -29.90 -3.05
N VAL A 669 20.08 -30.45 -3.05
CA VAL A 669 20.66 -31.20 -4.19
C VAL A 669 19.90 -32.49 -4.51
N TRP A 670 19.28 -33.13 -3.50
CA TRP A 670 18.48 -34.35 -3.66
C TRP A 670 17.09 -34.04 -4.21
N GLN A 671 16.49 -32.93 -3.78
CA GLN A 671 15.15 -32.51 -4.22
C GLN A 671 15.10 -32.23 -5.73
N GLU A 672 16.10 -31.50 -6.22
CA GLU A 672 16.20 -31.13 -7.64
C GLU A 672 16.48 -32.34 -8.54
N TYR A 673 17.22 -33.33 -8.04
CA TYR A 673 17.48 -34.59 -8.75
C TYR A 673 16.19 -35.42 -8.91
N GLY A 674 15.34 -35.49 -7.88
CA GLY A 674 14.05 -36.19 -7.92
C GLY A 674 13.05 -35.57 -8.89
N PHE A 675 12.91 -34.23 -8.90
CA PHE A 675 12.01 -33.53 -9.83
C PHE A 675 12.38 -33.77 -11.30
N ARG A 676 13.68 -33.71 -11.60
CA ARG A 676 14.19 -33.89 -12.97
C ARG A 676 13.92 -35.30 -13.50
N LYS A 677 14.14 -36.32 -12.66
CA LYS A 677 13.90 -37.72 -13.02
C LYS A 677 12.43 -38.04 -13.24
N LEU A 678 11.53 -37.39 -12.50
CA LEU A 678 10.08 -37.49 -12.71
C LEU A 678 9.61 -36.80 -14.00
N ALA A 679 10.24 -35.68 -14.39
CA ALA A 679 9.93 -34.99 -15.64
C ALA A 679 10.45 -35.73 -16.89
N GLU A 680 11.58 -36.45 -16.77
CA GLU A 680 12.20 -37.23 -17.85
C GLU A 680 11.39 -38.47 -18.26
N ASP A 681 10.66 -39.11 -17.33
CA ASP A 681 9.75 -40.24 -17.60
C ASP A 681 8.27 -39.83 -17.49
N SER A 682 7.85 -38.99 -18.45
CA SER A 682 6.50 -38.40 -18.49
C SER A 682 5.35 -39.41 -18.64
N SER A 683 5.60 -40.61 -19.19
CA SER A 683 4.54 -41.62 -19.41
C SER A 683 4.20 -42.38 -18.13
N THR A 684 5.20 -42.83 -17.38
CA THR A 684 5.02 -43.54 -16.10
C THR A 684 4.59 -42.59 -14.98
N THR A 685 5.09 -41.35 -15.00
CA THR A 685 4.76 -40.31 -14.02
C THR A 685 3.29 -39.87 -14.13
N SER A 686 2.71 -39.89 -15.34
CA SER A 686 1.30 -39.57 -15.56
C SER A 686 0.34 -40.58 -14.92
N GLU A 687 0.68 -41.87 -14.87
CA GLU A 687 -0.12 -42.90 -14.17
C GLU A 687 0.11 -42.89 -12.65
N TYR A 688 1.32 -42.55 -12.19
CA TYR A 688 1.64 -42.44 -10.76
C TYR A 688 0.96 -41.24 -10.09
N ILE A 689 0.88 -40.09 -10.78
CA ILE A 689 0.21 -38.86 -10.34
C ILE A 689 -1.28 -39.08 -10.02
N LEU A 690 -1.96 -39.97 -10.75
CA LEU A 690 -3.38 -40.25 -10.54
C LEU A 690 -3.68 -40.85 -9.15
N LYS A 691 -2.70 -41.44 -8.47
CA LYS A 691 -2.85 -41.97 -7.10
C LYS A 691 -2.87 -40.90 -6.00
N TYR A 692 -2.49 -39.66 -6.29
CA TYR A 692 -2.40 -38.56 -5.32
C TYR A 692 -3.37 -37.41 -5.62
N LEU A 693 -4.36 -37.62 -6.51
CA LEU A 693 -5.32 -36.58 -6.89
C LEU A 693 -6.23 -36.12 -5.73
N ASP A 694 -6.48 -36.99 -4.74
CA ASP A 694 -7.25 -36.70 -3.52
C ASP A 694 -6.34 -36.68 -2.27
N THR A 695 -5.08 -36.26 -2.42
CA THR A 695 -4.13 -36.22 -1.28
C THR A 695 -4.41 -35.03 -0.35
N GLU A 696 -4.55 -35.30 0.96
CA GLU A 696 -4.61 -34.26 2.00
C GLU A 696 -3.22 -33.72 2.39
N ASP A 697 -2.15 -34.27 1.81
CA ASP A 697 -0.78 -33.77 1.99
C ASP A 697 -0.57 -32.56 1.05
N HIS A 698 -0.62 -31.34 1.60
CA HIS A 698 -0.46 -30.09 0.84
C HIS A 698 0.81 -30.07 -0.03
N ARG A 699 1.84 -30.84 0.33
CA ARG A 699 3.14 -30.91 -0.35
C ARG A 699 3.06 -31.71 -1.65
N ALA A 700 2.20 -32.72 -1.71
CA ALA A 700 1.92 -33.47 -2.94
C ALA A 700 1.02 -32.66 -3.90
N GLY A 701 0.08 -31.87 -3.36
CA GLY A 701 -0.80 -30.98 -4.13
C GLY A 701 -0.09 -29.89 -4.94
N LEU A 702 1.00 -29.32 -4.41
CA LEU A 702 1.80 -28.30 -5.11
C LEU A 702 2.54 -28.86 -6.34
N VAL A 703 3.09 -30.07 -6.22
CA VAL A 703 3.75 -30.80 -7.33
C VAL A 703 2.74 -31.08 -8.46
N LEU A 704 1.49 -31.41 -8.11
CA LEU A 704 0.40 -31.71 -9.05
C LEU A 704 -0.16 -30.47 -9.76
N ARG A 705 -0.27 -29.33 -9.07
CA ARG A 705 -0.82 -28.07 -9.62
C ARG A 705 0.07 -27.48 -10.73
N ASN A 706 1.40 -27.63 -10.61
CA ASN A 706 2.36 -27.23 -11.65
C ASN A 706 2.28 -28.08 -12.94
N LEU A 707 1.75 -29.31 -12.85
CA LEU A 707 1.48 -30.16 -14.01
C LEU A 707 0.12 -29.83 -14.70
N ALA A 708 -0.84 -29.24 -13.98
CA ALA A 708 -2.24 -29.07 -14.41
C ALA A 708 -2.56 -27.78 -15.21
N PHE A 709 -1.71 -26.74 -15.15
CA PHE A 709 -1.90 -25.45 -15.84
C PHE A 709 -1.93 -25.52 -17.39
N LYS A 710 -1.87 -26.72 -17.97
CA LYS A 710 -1.71 -26.97 -19.41
C LYS A 710 -3.03 -27.10 -20.21
N ILE A 711 -4.26 -26.98 -19.65
CA ILE A 711 -5.52 -27.27 -20.40
C ILE A 711 -6.83 -26.59 -19.86
N GLY A 712 -7.51 -25.68 -20.61
CA GLY A 712 -8.79 -25.05 -20.21
C GLY A 712 -9.61 -24.30 -21.31
N TYR A 713 -10.71 -24.88 -21.84
CA TYR A 713 -11.46 -24.32 -23.01
C TYR A 713 -13.01 -24.19 -22.88
N THR A 714 -13.65 -24.59 -21.78
CA THR A 714 -15.12 -24.85 -21.76
C THR A 714 -16.06 -23.67 -21.40
N ILE A 715 -15.57 -22.49 -21.05
CA ILE A 715 -16.39 -21.38 -20.52
C ILE A 715 -17.04 -20.46 -21.59
N GLY A 716 -16.53 -20.46 -22.83
CA GLY A 716 -16.83 -19.41 -23.81
C GLY A 716 -18.22 -19.39 -24.46
N ASN A 717 -19.06 -20.40 -24.26
CA ASN A 717 -20.28 -20.59 -25.08
C ASN A 717 -21.56 -19.94 -24.52
N VAL A 718 -21.59 -19.51 -23.26
CA VAL A 718 -22.82 -19.01 -22.61
C VAL A 718 -23.08 -17.51 -22.88
N PHE A 719 -22.06 -16.75 -23.30
CA PHE A 719 -22.15 -15.28 -23.40
C PHE A 719 -22.73 -14.77 -24.73
N VAL A 720 -22.75 -15.58 -25.77
CA VAL A 720 -23.21 -15.22 -27.13
C VAL A 720 -24.71 -14.92 -27.18
N ASP A 721 -25.52 -15.65 -26.43
CA ASP A 721 -26.98 -15.57 -26.50
C ASP A 721 -27.54 -14.26 -25.89
N ARG A 722 -26.75 -13.59 -25.04
CA ARG A 722 -27.17 -12.34 -24.36
C ARG A 722 -26.86 -11.07 -25.15
N LEU A 723 -25.79 -11.06 -25.95
CA LEU A 723 -25.44 -9.93 -26.81
C LEU A 723 -26.42 -9.74 -27.97
N ARG A 724 -26.84 -10.85 -28.59
CA ARG A 724 -27.80 -10.84 -29.71
C ARG A 724 -29.15 -10.23 -29.30
N LYS A 725 -29.62 -10.50 -28.07
CA LYS A 725 -30.90 -9.99 -27.57
C LYS A 725 -30.94 -8.46 -27.41
N HIS A 726 -29.80 -7.80 -27.21
CA HIS A 726 -29.75 -6.34 -27.04
C HIS A 726 -29.75 -5.58 -28.38
N ILE A 727 -29.09 -6.11 -29.41
CA ILE A 727 -28.93 -5.42 -30.70
C ILE A 727 -30.16 -5.59 -31.60
N TYR A 728 -30.88 -6.71 -31.50
CA TYR A 728 -32.13 -6.91 -32.23
C TYR A 728 -33.35 -6.19 -31.61
N SER A 729 -33.23 -5.54 -30.45
CA SER A 729 -34.31 -4.75 -29.83
C SER A 729 -34.27 -3.26 -30.19
N MET A 730 -33.67 -2.88 -31.33
CA MET A 730 -33.83 -1.54 -31.92
C MET A 730 -35.27 -1.35 -32.41
N ASN A 731 -36.23 -1.31 -31.47
CA ASN A 731 -37.50 -0.61 -31.55
C ASN A 731 -38.23 -0.73 -30.19
N ALA A 732 -38.31 0.43 -29.51
CA ALA A 732 -39.20 0.83 -28.41
C ALA A 732 -38.65 0.96 -26.98
N ARG A 733 -37.70 0.15 -26.46
CA ARG A 733 -37.04 0.37 -25.14
C ARG A 733 -35.67 -0.33 -25.03
N PRO A 734 -34.57 0.35 -24.60
CA PRO A 734 -33.28 -0.30 -24.37
C PRO A 734 -33.37 -1.32 -23.22
N VAL A 735 -32.86 -2.54 -23.45
CA VAL A 735 -32.90 -3.66 -22.49
C VAL A 735 -31.81 -3.55 -21.41
N PHE A 736 -30.71 -2.88 -21.71
CA PHE A 736 -29.58 -2.64 -20.81
C PHE A 736 -29.18 -1.16 -20.87
N ASN A 737 -28.71 -0.61 -19.74
CA ASN A 737 -28.10 0.72 -19.72
C ASN A 737 -26.63 0.67 -20.20
N GLU A 738 -26.01 1.83 -20.39
CA GLU A 738 -24.67 1.98 -20.96
C GLU A 738 -23.59 1.27 -20.13
N ASN A 739 -23.74 1.23 -18.80
CA ASN A 739 -22.81 0.52 -17.91
C ASN A 739 -22.95 -1.01 -18.05
N GLN A 740 -24.18 -1.50 -18.15
CA GLN A 740 -24.46 -2.91 -18.40
C GLN A 740 -23.97 -3.34 -19.79
N LEU A 741 -24.13 -2.47 -20.80
CA LEU A 741 -23.69 -2.73 -22.17
C LEU A 741 -22.16 -2.78 -22.30
N ALA A 742 -21.45 -1.85 -21.66
CA ALA A 742 -19.99 -1.89 -21.58
C ALA A 742 -19.48 -3.15 -20.87
N TYR A 743 -20.13 -3.55 -19.76
CA TYR A 743 -19.77 -4.78 -19.04
C TYR A 743 -20.02 -6.05 -19.85
N ILE A 744 -21.09 -6.08 -20.65
CA ILE A 744 -21.38 -7.20 -21.57
C ILE A 744 -20.32 -7.28 -22.68
N CYS A 745 -19.91 -6.15 -23.27
CA CYS A 745 -18.82 -6.11 -24.25
C CYS A 745 -17.51 -6.67 -23.66
N TYR A 746 -17.16 -6.22 -22.44
CA TYR A 746 -16.00 -6.71 -21.70
C TYR A 746 -16.05 -8.24 -21.52
N LEU A 747 -17.13 -8.76 -20.93
CA LEU A 747 -17.31 -10.20 -20.69
C LEU A 747 -17.22 -10.98 -22.00
N PHE A 748 -17.74 -10.45 -23.09
CA PHE A 748 -17.68 -11.10 -24.38
C PHE A 748 -16.27 -11.15 -24.96
N GLY A 749 -15.51 -10.05 -24.85
CA GLY A 749 -14.09 -10.02 -25.20
C GLY A 749 -13.29 -11.10 -24.47
N GLU A 750 -13.51 -11.28 -23.17
CA GLU A 750 -12.83 -12.31 -22.35
C GLU A 750 -13.09 -13.75 -22.83
N THR A 751 -14.22 -14.00 -23.49
CA THR A 751 -14.49 -15.32 -24.08
C THR A 751 -13.70 -15.60 -25.36
N GLY A 752 -13.24 -14.55 -26.05
CA GLY A 752 -12.67 -14.62 -27.38
C GLY A 752 -13.63 -15.19 -28.45
N ASN A 753 -14.94 -15.21 -28.21
CA ASN A 753 -15.91 -15.89 -29.07
C ASN A 753 -16.27 -15.04 -30.31
N PRO A 754 -16.03 -15.53 -31.55
CA PRO A 754 -16.27 -14.74 -32.77
C PRO A 754 -17.77 -14.53 -33.09
N ALA A 755 -18.70 -15.16 -32.38
CA ALA A 755 -20.11 -15.22 -32.74
C ALA A 755 -20.90 -13.90 -32.59
N GLY A 756 -20.29 -12.87 -32.00
CA GLY A 756 -20.84 -11.52 -31.77
C GLY A 756 -19.98 -10.42 -32.39
N LYS A 757 -19.18 -10.75 -33.41
CA LYS A 757 -18.19 -9.84 -34.01
C LYS A 757 -18.83 -8.64 -34.72
N GLU A 758 -19.99 -8.83 -35.37
CA GLU A 758 -20.71 -7.77 -36.09
C GLU A 758 -21.34 -6.80 -35.08
N GLU A 759 -21.92 -7.36 -34.02
CA GLU A 759 -22.50 -6.66 -32.90
C GLU A 759 -21.49 -5.74 -32.20
N LEU A 760 -20.29 -6.26 -31.91
CA LEU A 760 -19.21 -5.47 -31.34
C LEU A 760 -18.73 -4.39 -32.32
N LEU A 761 -18.63 -4.69 -33.62
CA LEU A 761 -18.24 -3.71 -34.62
C LEU A 761 -19.25 -2.55 -34.70
N MET A 762 -20.55 -2.82 -34.61
CA MET A 762 -21.58 -1.80 -34.56
C MET A 762 -21.46 -0.91 -33.33
N LEU A 763 -21.24 -1.48 -32.15
CA LEU A 763 -21.11 -0.76 -30.87
C LEU A 763 -19.87 0.16 -30.81
N THR A 764 -18.92 0.02 -31.74
CA THR A 764 -17.83 1.01 -31.90
C THR A 764 -18.31 2.38 -32.40
N ASN A 765 -19.59 2.52 -32.79
CA ASN A 765 -20.21 3.79 -33.17
C ASN A 765 -21.05 4.41 -32.03
N ASP A 766 -21.12 3.77 -30.87
CA ASP A 766 -21.92 4.25 -29.74
C ASP A 766 -21.45 5.65 -29.28
N GLU A 767 -22.37 6.54 -28.94
CA GLU A 767 -22.08 7.88 -28.44
C GLU A 767 -21.41 7.84 -27.05
N ASN A 768 -21.69 6.80 -26.27
CA ASN A 768 -21.07 6.59 -24.97
C ASN A 768 -19.65 6.04 -25.11
N ILE A 769 -18.67 6.83 -24.66
CA ILE A 769 -17.24 6.49 -24.74
C ILE A 769 -16.89 5.15 -24.06
N ARG A 770 -17.58 4.80 -22.97
CA ARG A 770 -17.33 3.57 -22.21
C ARG A 770 -17.78 2.35 -23.00
N VAL A 771 -18.94 2.42 -23.65
CA VAL A 771 -19.45 1.36 -24.54
C VAL A 771 -18.54 1.22 -25.76
N ARG A 772 -18.18 2.35 -26.37
CA ARG A 772 -17.28 2.40 -27.53
C ARG A 772 -15.92 1.75 -27.23
N SER A 773 -15.29 2.11 -26.10
CA SER A 773 -14.00 1.55 -25.67
C SER A 773 -14.10 0.05 -25.40
N ALA A 774 -15.13 -0.39 -24.65
CA ALA A 774 -15.35 -1.79 -24.34
C ALA A 774 -15.58 -2.65 -25.60
N ALA A 775 -16.31 -2.12 -26.59
CA ALA A 775 -16.54 -2.78 -27.87
C ALA A 775 -15.24 -2.94 -28.69
N VAL A 776 -14.44 -1.87 -28.79
CA VAL A 776 -13.13 -1.89 -29.45
C VAL A 776 -12.19 -2.89 -28.77
N ASN A 777 -12.13 -2.88 -27.43
CA ASN A 777 -11.32 -3.82 -26.67
C ASN A 777 -11.73 -5.27 -26.95
N ALA A 778 -13.03 -5.55 -26.91
CA ALA A 778 -13.58 -6.87 -27.14
C ALA A 778 -13.26 -7.39 -28.55
N LEU A 779 -13.35 -6.54 -29.59
CA LEU A 779 -12.90 -6.86 -30.95
C LEU A 779 -11.45 -7.35 -30.97
N GLY A 780 -10.55 -6.68 -30.24
CA GLY A 780 -9.14 -7.07 -30.15
C GLY A 780 -8.89 -8.45 -29.53
N LYS A 781 -9.81 -8.96 -28.70
CA LYS A 781 -9.70 -10.27 -28.02
C LYS A 781 -10.31 -11.44 -28.80
N LEU A 782 -11.08 -11.18 -29.86
CA LEU A 782 -11.81 -12.22 -30.58
C LEU A 782 -10.88 -13.23 -31.28
N LYS A 783 -11.28 -14.51 -31.29
CA LYS A 783 -10.69 -15.58 -32.10
C LYS A 783 -11.36 -15.62 -33.48
N ILE A 784 -11.16 -14.55 -34.26
CA ILE A 784 -11.66 -14.44 -35.64
C ILE A 784 -10.90 -15.40 -36.56
N ASP A 785 -11.63 -16.06 -37.46
CA ASP A 785 -11.05 -16.84 -38.56
C ASP A 785 -10.31 -15.91 -39.54
N PRO A 786 -8.98 -16.08 -39.74
CA PRO A 786 -8.22 -15.28 -40.70
C PRO A 786 -8.75 -15.32 -42.13
N ALA A 787 -9.55 -16.32 -42.50
CA ALA A 787 -10.19 -16.43 -43.81
C ALA A 787 -11.36 -15.44 -44.02
N ASP A 788 -11.88 -14.82 -42.95
CA ASP A 788 -12.91 -13.78 -43.06
C ASP A 788 -12.28 -12.41 -43.38
N SER A 789 -11.84 -12.28 -44.63
CA SER A 789 -11.16 -11.08 -45.13
C SER A 789 -12.05 -9.85 -45.14
N GLN A 790 -13.37 -10.02 -45.32
CA GLN A 790 -14.32 -8.90 -45.40
C GLN A 790 -14.52 -8.26 -44.02
N PHE A 791 -14.78 -9.06 -42.99
CA PHE A 791 -14.91 -8.55 -41.63
C PHE A 791 -13.59 -7.93 -41.15
N THR A 792 -12.47 -8.60 -41.41
CA THR A 792 -11.13 -8.12 -41.03
C THR A 792 -10.83 -6.75 -41.66
N ALA A 793 -11.19 -6.55 -42.93
CA ALA A 793 -11.03 -5.26 -43.61
C ALA A 793 -11.93 -4.16 -43.00
N ASN A 794 -13.20 -4.47 -42.72
CA ASN A 794 -14.16 -3.53 -42.13
C ASN A 794 -13.74 -3.12 -40.71
N ALA A 795 -13.37 -4.08 -39.87
CA ALA A 795 -12.88 -3.82 -38.51
C ALA A 795 -11.58 -2.99 -38.54
N SER A 796 -10.63 -3.36 -39.42
CA SER A 796 -9.39 -2.61 -39.63
C SER A 796 -9.66 -1.15 -40.05
N GLN A 797 -10.60 -0.93 -40.98
CA GLN A 797 -10.97 0.43 -41.39
C GLN A 797 -11.57 1.23 -40.22
N ARG A 798 -12.55 0.66 -39.52
CA ARG A 798 -13.22 1.36 -38.42
C ARG A 798 -12.26 1.73 -37.29
N LEU A 799 -11.32 0.85 -36.95
CA LEU A 799 -10.29 1.12 -35.95
C LEU A 799 -9.37 2.28 -36.37
N ARG A 800 -9.05 2.42 -37.66
CA ARG A 800 -8.27 3.57 -38.17
C ARG A 800 -9.07 4.87 -38.09
N GLU A 801 -10.35 4.84 -38.43
CA GLU A 801 -11.23 6.01 -38.31
C GLU A 801 -11.26 6.51 -36.86
N LEU A 802 -11.47 5.59 -35.90
CA LEU A 802 -11.46 5.89 -34.48
C LEU A 802 -10.11 6.44 -33.99
N ALA A 803 -9.00 5.90 -34.49
CA ALA A 803 -7.68 6.43 -34.14
C ALA A 803 -7.48 7.87 -34.65
N GLY A 804 -7.97 8.16 -35.86
CA GLY A 804 -7.95 9.49 -36.46
C GLY A 804 -8.79 10.54 -35.73
N GLU A 805 -9.77 10.12 -34.91
CA GLU A 805 -10.53 11.03 -34.04
C GLU A 805 -9.67 11.65 -32.92
N ARG A 806 -8.49 11.09 -32.61
CA ARG A 806 -7.58 11.52 -31.52
C ARG A 806 -8.33 11.80 -30.21
N SER A 807 -8.97 10.76 -29.68
CA SER A 807 -9.75 10.88 -28.45
C SER A 807 -8.92 11.48 -27.30
N ILE A 808 -9.50 12.42 -26.53
CA ILE A 808 -8.90 12.90 -25.28
C ILE A 808 -8.81 11.80 -24.20
N TYR A 809 -9.58 10.73 -24.37
CA TYR A 809 -9.63 9.61 -23.44
C TYR A 809 -8.50 8.61 -23.75
N LYS A 810 -7.44 8.68 -22.94
CA LYS A 810 -6.22 7.82 -23.04
C LYS A 810 -6.54 6.32 -23.20
N MET A 811 -7.63 5.83 -22.58
CA MET A 811 -8.00 4.41 -22.61
C MET A 811 -8.58 3.94 -23.94
N LEU A 812 -9.43 4.75 -24.60
CA LEU A 812 -9.94 4.40 -25.93
C LEU A 812 -8.80 4.28 -26.94
N ASN A 813 -7.85 5.24 -26.91
CA ASN A 813 -6.67 5.17 -27.77
C ASN A 813 -5.87 3.88 -27.52
N LYS A 814 -5.73 3.46 -26.26
CA LYS A 814 -5.01 2.23 -25.90
C LYS A 814 -5.75 1.00 -26.43
N ASP A 815 -7.08 0.96 -26.32
CA ASP A 815 -7.90 -0.14 -26.85
C ASP A 815 -7.88 -0.22 -28.37
N ILE A 816 -7.89 0.92 -29.07
CA ILE A 816 -7.75 0.97 -30.54
C ILE A 816 -6.40 0.38 -30.96
N ALA A 817 -5.30 0.81 -30.32
CA ALA A 817 -3.98 0.25 -30.58
C ALA A 817 -3.98 -1.26 -30.33
N PHE A 818 -4.54 -1.72 -29.22
CA PHE A 818 -4.64 -3.14 -28.89
C PHE A 818 -5.41 -3.94 -29.97
N ALA A 819 -6.57 -3.45 -30.39
CA ALA A 819 -7.41 -4.12 -31.39
C ALA A 819 -6.76 -4.18 -32.78
N LEU A 820 -6.03 -3.13 -33.18
CA LEU A 820 -5.31 -3.10 -34.46
C LEU A 820 -4.29 -4.23 -34.64
N LYS A 821 -3.77 -4.80 -33.55
CA LYS A 821 -2.87 -5.98 -33.58
C LYS A 821 -3.52 -7.16 -34.30
N LYS A 822 -4.82 -7.37 -34.06
CA LYS A 822 -5.57 -8.52 -34.57
C LYS A 822 -5.88 -8.38 -36.06
N TYR A 823 -6.20 -7.17 -36.51
CA TYR A 823 -6.66 -6.89 -37.87
C TYR A 823 -5.53 -6.34 -38.74
N LYS A 824 -4.48 -7.14 -38.91
CA LYS A 824 -3.25 -6.75 -39.63
C LYS A 824 -3.57 -6.28 -41.05
N SER A 825 -3.30 -5.01 -41.31
CA SER A 825 -3.36 -4.38 -42.63
C SER A 825 -2.23 -3.35 -42.75
N THR A 826 -1.56 -3.27 -43.91
CA THR A 826 -0.51 -2.26 -44.15
C THR A 826 -1.07 -0.85 -44.06
N ALA A 827 -2.37 -0.67 -44.32
CA ALA A 827 -3.07 0.59 -44.11
C ALA A 827 -3.10 1.05 -42.65
N ASN A 828 -2.88 0.15 -41.67
CA ASN A 828 -2.81 0.52 -40.25
C ASN A 828 -1.46 1.13 -39.86
N ILE A 829 -0.41 0.94 -40.66
CA ILE A 829 0.95 1.35 -40.30
C ILE A 829 1.04 2.86 -40.00
N PRO A 830 0.49 3.78 -40.83
CA PRO A 830 0.55 5.22 -40.54
C PRO A 830 -0.08 5.60 -39.19
N VAL A 831 -1.23 5.01 -38.89
CA VAL A 831 -1.96 5.22 -37.63
C VAL A 831 -1.18 4.67 -36.44
N LEU A 832 -0.57 3.49 -36.57
CA LEU A 832 0.24 2.91 -35.49
C LEU A 832 1.53 3.74 -35.24
N ILE A 833 2.13 4.33 -36.28
CA ILE A 833 3.25 5.27 -36.14
C ILE A 833 2.81 6.50 -35.35
N GLU A 834 1.64 7.05 -35.68
CA GLU A 834 1.08 8.20 -34.96
C GLU A 834 0.81 7.88 -33.48
N MET A 835 0.20 6.72 -33.20
CA MET A 835 -0.09 6.24 -31.84
C MET A 835 1.17 5.96 -31.02
N MET A 836 2.26 5.52 -31.67
CA MET A 836 3.57 5.35 -31.03
C MET A 836 4.14 6.68 -30.50
N ASN A 837 3.67 7.81 -31.04
CA ASN A 837 4.07 9.16 -30.63
C ASN A 837 3.10 9.80 -29.61
N TYR A 838 2.25 9.01 -28.94
CA TYR A 838 1.33 9.55 -27.92
C TYR A 838 2.03 9.77 -26.57
N ASP A 839 1.51 10.67 -25.73
CA ASP A 839 2.07 10.91 -24.39
C ASP A 839 1.77 9.83 -23.36
N TYR A 840 0.77 8.98 -23.59
CA TYR A 840 0.45 7.89 -22.69
C TYR A 840 1.18 6.59 -23.05
N PHE A 841 2.00 6.06 -22.14
CA PHE A 841 2.82 4.86 -22.35
C PHE A 841 2.02 3.63 -22.80
N GLY A 842 0.80 3.46 -22.29
CA GLY A 842 -0.07 2.32 -22.62
C GLY A 842 -0.40 2.24 -24.12
N VAL A 843 -0.56 3.39 -24.79
CA VAL A 843 -0.77 3.45 -26.24
C VAL A 843 0.56 3.23 -26.96
N ARG A 844 1.61 3.96 -26.56
CA ARG A 844 2.93 3.92 -27.21
C ARG A 844 3.48 2.50 -27.30
N PHE A 845 3.49 1.79 -26.17
CA PHE A 845 4.09 0.47 -26.09
C PHE A 845 3.32 -0.58 -26.89
N ILE A 846 1.98 -0.51 -26.89
CA ILE A 846 1.16 -1.40 -27.71
C ILE A 846 1.34 -1.11 -29.20
N ALA A 847 1.37 0.17 -29.60
CA ALA A 847 1.58 0.57 -30.99
C ALA A 847 2.95 0.11 -31.51
N SER A 848 4.00 0.32 -30.71
CA SER A 848 5.35 -0.17 -31.00
C SER A 848 5.41 -1.70 -31.13
N GLU A 849 4.84 -2.44 -30.18
CA GLU A 849 4.75 -3.90 -30.22
C GLU A 849 3.99 -4.40 -31.47
N ASN A 850 2.93 -3.68 -31.88
CA ASN A 850 2.17 -4.04 -33.07
C ASN A 850 2.95 -3.84 -34.36
N LEU A 851 3.72 -2.74 -34.46
CA LEU A 851 4.52 -2.41 -35.64
C LEU A 851 5.56 -3.50 -35.95
N LYS A 852 6.07 -4.21 -34.93
CA LYS A 852 6.96 -5.38 -35.11
C LYS A 852 6.37 -6.46 -36.03
N ASN A 853 5.05 -6.58 -36.11
CA ASN A 853 4.39 -7.62 -36.91
C ASN A 853 4.42 -7.32 -38.42
N TYR A 854 4.88 -6.14 -38.84
CA TYR A 854 4.90 -5.71 -40.24
C TYR A 854 6.24 -5.89 -40.94
N GLY A 855 7.33 -6.17 -40.21
CA GLY A 855 8.66 -6.40 -40.81
C GLY A 855 9.05 -5.27 -41.78
N ASN A 856 9.52 -5.61 -42.98
CA ASN A 856 9.96 -4.61 -43.96
C ASN A 856 8.81 -3.76 -44.55
N ASP A 857 7.55 -4.19 -44.46
CA ASP A 857 6.42 -3.34 -44.92
C ASP A 857 6.31 -2.07 -44.09
N TYR A 858 6.77 -2.10 -42.83
CA TYR A 858 6.85 -0.93 -41.97
C TYR A 858 7.80 0.15 -42.54
N LEU A 859 8.94 -0.27 -43.09
CA LEU A 859 9.98 0.66 -43.59
C LEU A 859 9.48 1.57 -44.71
N LYS A 860 8.51 1.11 -45.51
CA LYS A 860 7.92 1.88 -46.61
C LYS A 860 7.21 3.15 -46.14
N PHE A 861 6.86 3.23 -44.86
CA PHE A 861 6.17 4.36 -44.23
C PHE A 861 7.10 5.22 -43.36
N LEU A 862 8.40 4.91 -43.32
CA LEU A 862 9.41 5.70 -42.62
C LEU A 862 10.12 6.65 -43.58
N ASP A 863 9.36 7.60 -44.13
CA ASP A 863 9.94 8.71 -44.89
C ASP A 863 10.74 9.66 -43.98
N GLU A 864 11.47 10.60 -44.60
CA GLU A 864 12.35 11.51 -43.88
C GLU A 864 11.61 12.35 -42.84
N ASN A 865 10.43 12.88 -43.17
CA ASN A 865 9.62 13.69 -42.25
C ASN A 865 9.11 12.86 -41.07
N THR A 866 8.67 11.64 -41.32
CA THR A 866 8.19 10.71 -40.31
C THR A 866 9.31 10.32 -39.35
N PHE A 867 10.50 10.03 -39.89
CA PHE A 867 11.68 9.72 -39.08
C PHE A 867 12.12 10.91 -38.23
N ILE A 868 12.17 12.13 -38.80
CA ILE A 868 12.47 13.36 -38.06
C ILE A 868 11.51 13.53 -36.89
N ASN A 869 10.21 13.38 -37.11
CA ASN A 869 9.20 13.50 -36.07
C ASN A 869 9.38 12.46 -34.95
N ILE A 870 9.61 11.19 -35.30
CA ILE A 870 9.85 10.12 -34.33
C ILE A 870 11.12 10.41 -33.49
N SER A 871 12.16 10.96 -34.12
CA SER A 871 13.43 11.31 -33.47
C SER A 871 13.43 12.67 -32.75
N SER A 872 12.29 13.38 -32.70
CA SER A 872 12.22 14.69 -32.04
C SER A 872 12.09 14.60 -30.52
N GLU A 873 11.58 13.48 -30.01
CA GLU A 873 11.33 13.26 -28.58
C GLU A 873 11.89 11.90 -28.15
N LYS A 874 12.57 11.88 -27.00
CA LYS A 874 13.27 10.70 -26.47
C LYS A 874 12.34 9.48 -26.33
N LYS A 875 11.17 9.68 -25.70
CA LYS A 875 10.18 8.62 -25.45
C LYS A 875 9.59 8.00 -26.72
N TRP A 876 9.46 8.78 -27.79
CA TRP A 876 8.96 8.29 -29.09
C TRP A 876 10.05 7.52 -29.82
N PHE A 877 11.28 8.02 -29.78
CA PHE A 877 12.43 7.36 -30.36
C PHE A 877 12.69 5.99 -29.71
N GLN A 878 12.53 5.86 -28.40
CA GLN A 878 12.62 4.57 -27.70
C GLN A 878 11.55 3.58 -28.15
N ALA A 879 10.30 4.03 -28.23
CA ALA A 879 9.22 3.20 -28.74
C ALA A 879 9.51 2.77 -30.19
N PHE A 880 10.11 3.63 -31.01
CA PHE A 880 10.55 3.29 -32.35
C PHE A 880 11.69 2.25 -32.39
N LEU A 881 12.72 2.38 -31.55
CA LEU A 881 13.78 1.38 -31.46
C LEU A 881 13.21 -0.01 -31.15
N TYR A 882 12.21 -0.10 -30.28
CA TYR A 882 11.53 -1.36 -29.96
C TYR A 882 10.68 -1.89 -31.13
N SER A 883 10.14 -1.04 -32.01
CA SER A 883 9.25 -1.48 -33.09
C SER A 883 9.98 -2.14 -34.28
N VAL A 884 11.29 -1.86 -34.44
CA VAL A 884 12.10 -2.30 -35.59
C VAL A 884 12.85 -3.63 -35.37
N VAL A 885 12.53 -4.35 -34.29
CA VAL A 885 13.20 -5.61 -33.89
C VAL A 885 13.09 -6.72 -34.94
N ASN A 886 11.99 -6.80 -35.70
CA ASN A 886 11.71 -7.91 -36.64
C ASN A 886 11.91 -7.54 -38.13
N ILE A 887 12.69 -6.51 -38.41
CA ILE A 887 13.09 -6.13 -39.78
C ILE A 887 14.19 -7.08 -40.28
N ASP A 888 14.35 -7.27 -41.59
CA ASP A 888 15.43 -8.09 -42.13
C ASP A 888 16.81 -7.48 -41.89
N ASP A 889 17.84 -8.33 -41.72
CA ASP A 889 19.19 -7.91 -41.31
C ASP A 889 19.85 -6.90 -42.27
N LYS A 890 19.62 -7.05 -43.58
CA LYS A 890 20.15 -6.11 -44.58
C LYS A 890 19.52 -4.72 -44.43
N GLU A 891 18.20 -4.66 -44.39
CA GLU A 891 17.43 -3.42 -44.26
C GLU A 891 17.72 -2.73 -42.91
N PHE A 892 17.89 -3.53 -41.85
CA PHE A 892 18.25 -3.01 -40.54
C PHE A 892 19.62 -2.32 -40.53
N ARG A 893 20.62 -2.82 -41.26
CA ARG A 893 21.93 -2.14 -41.36
C ARG A 893 21.80 -0.75 -41.98
N GLU A 894 20.96 -0.59 -43.00
CA GLU A 894 20.69 0.71 -43.62
C GLU A 894 19.94 1.64 -42.67
N LEU A 895 18.95 1.11 -41.94
CA LEU A 895 18.22 1.86 -40.93
C LEU A 895 19.11 2.28 -39.76
N TYR A 896 20.03 1.41 -39.33
CA TYR A 896 20.95 1.70 -38.23
C TYR A 896 21.81 2.93 -38.53
N ASN A 897 22.27 3.12 -39.77
CA ASN A 897 23.01 4.33 -40.14
C ASN A 897 22.17 5.60 -39.98
N LYS A 898 20.85 5.53 -40.21
CA LYS A 898 19.95 6.66 -39.94
C LYS A 898 19.80 6.89 -38.43
N ILE A 899 19.64 5.82 -37.66
CA ILE A 899 19.53 5.85 -36.19
C ILE A 899 20.78 6.49 -35.57
N SER A 900 21.97 6.00 -35.93
CA SER A 900 23.25 6.43 -35.35
C SER A 900 23.61 7.89 -35.65
N ASN A 901 23.02 8.47 -36.70
CA ASN A 901 23.26 9.87 -37.09
C ASN A 901 22.33 10.87 -36.40
N THR A 902 21.36 10.41 -35.59
CA THR A 902 20.50 11.30 -34.82
C THR A 902 21.23 11.91 -33.62
N ASP A 903 20.84 13.12 -33.19
CA ASP A 903 21.38 13.70 -31.96
C ASP A 903 20.98 12.90 -30.72
N LEU A 904 19.78 12.30 -30.74
CA LEU A 904 19.32 11.41 -29.67
C LEU A 904 20.20 10.16 -29.52
N ALA A 905 20.86 9.65 -30.56
CA ALA A 905 21.77 8.52 -30.43
C ALA A 905 23.00 8.81 -29.54
N LYS A 906 23.28 10.08 -29.23
CA LYS A 906 24.33 10.49 -28.29
C LYS A 906 23.87 10.51 -26.83
N ASP A 907 22.55 10.45 -26.57
CA ASP A 907 21.98 10.36 -25.22
C ASP A 907 22.24 8.96 -24.62
N GLU A 908 22.69 8.89 -23.36
CA GLU A 908 23.10 7.63 -22.72
C GLU A 908 21.97 6.60 -22.64
N ILE A 909 20.74 7.05 -22.38
CA ILE A 909 19.58 6.15 -22.28
C ILE A 909 19.19 5.62 -23.66
N ILE A 910 19.27 6.45 -24.69
CA ILE A 910 19.04 5.99 -26.06
C ILE A 910 20.12 5.01 -26.49
N LYS A 911 21.40 5.23 -26.15
CA LYS A 911 22.47 4.26 -26.40
C LYS A 911 22.17 2.90 -25.76
N ILE A 912 21.74 2.88 -24.50
CA ILE A 912 21.33 1.65 -23.79
C ILE A 912 20.22 0.91 -24.57
N ASN A 913 19.22 1.65 -25.05
CA ASN A 913 18.14 1.09 -25.87
C ASN A 913 18.62 0.55 -27.23
N ILE A 914 19.58 1.23 -27.87
CA ILE A 914 20.22 0.77 -29.12
C ILE A 914 21.02 -0.52 -28.85
N ILE A 915 21.77 -0.59 -27.76
CA ILE A 915 22.52 -1.79 -27.34
C ILE A 915 21.55 -2.97 -27.13
N SER A 916 20.44 -2.76 -26.42
CA SER A 916 19.40 -3.78 -26.22
C SER A 916 18.84 -4.29 -27.55
N LEU A 917 18.49 -3.37 -28.46
CA LEU A 917 18.00 -3.70 -29.81
C LEU A 917 19.03 -4.54 -30.58
N LEU A 918 20.31 -4.15 -30.58
CA LEU A 918 21.37 -4.90 -31.24
C LEU A 918 21.56 -6.30 -30.64
N LYS A 919 21.49 -6.46 -29.31
CA LYS A 919 21.58 -7.76 -28.64
C LYS A 919 20.44 -8.69 -29.05
N ILE A 920 19.18 -8.21 -28.96
CA ILE A 920 17.99 -8.98 -29.36
C ILE A 920 18.10 -9.44 -30.83
N ARG A 921 18.53 -8.55 -31.71
CA ARG A 921 18.67 -8.88 -33.14
C ARG A 921 19.82 -9.83 -33.42
N LYS A 922 20.97 -9.65 -32.76
CA LYS A 922 22.11 -10.58 -32.84
C LYS A 922 21.68 -11.99 -32.46
N ASP A 923 20.92 -12.13 -31.37
CA ASP A 923 20.50 -13.44 -30.87
C ASP A 923 19.45 -14.11 -31.78
N LYS A 924 18.62 -13.32 -32.45
CA LYS A 924 17.64 -13.79 -33.44
C LYS A 924 18.24 -14.11 -34.82
N SER A 925 19.35 -13.48 -35.19
CA SER A 925 19.91 -13.60 -36.54
C SER A 925 20.61 -14.95 -36.75
N ALA A 926 20.33 -15.56 -37.90
CA ALA A 926 21.05 -16.73 -38.41
C ALA A 926 22.28 -16.35 -39.26
N ASP A 927 22.47 -15.07 -39.58
CA ASP A 927 23.60 -14.57 -40.38
C ASP A 927 24.80 -14.26 -39.48
N ASN A 928 25.88 -15.05 -39.63
CA ASN A 928 27.12 -14.88 -38.88
C ASN A 928 27.80 -13.52 -39.12
N GLU A 929 27.67 -12.94 -40.32
CA GLU A 929 28.22 -11.62 -40.61
C GLU A 929 27.46 -10.51 -39.91
N PHE A 930 26.13 -10.62 -39.84
CA PHE A 930 25.28 -9.72 -39.05
C PHE A 930 25.61 -9.82 -37.56
N ARG A 931 25.68 -11.03 -37.02
CA ARG A 931 26.04 -11.26 -35.61
C ARG A 931 27.37 -10.62 -35.24
N SER A 932 28.39 -10.82 -36.09
CA SER A 932 29.73 -10.25 -35.88
C SER A 932 29.75 -8.71 -36.03
N TRP A 933 28.93 -8.16 -36.92
CA TRP A 933 28.76 -6.71 -37.07
C TRP A 933 28.08 -6.09 -35.85
N SER A 934 26.99 -6.69 -35.36
CA SER A 934 26.31 -6.25 -34.15
C SER A 934 27.19 -6.34 -32.91
N GLU A 935 27.98 -7.41 -32.75
CA GLU A 935 28.89 -7.57 -31.61
C GLU A 935 29.92 -6.44 -31.50
N ARG A 936 30.50 -6.04 -32.63
CA ARG A 936 31.45 -4.92 -32.67
C ARG A 936 30.79 -3.61 -32.26
N LEU A 937 29.62 -3.31 -32.82
CA LEU A 937 28.87 -2.09 -32.46
C LEU A 937 28.44 -2.07 -31.00
N ILE A 938 28.01 -3.21 -30.45
CA ILE A 938 27.70 -3.33 -29.03
C ILE A 938 28.95 -2.99 -28.20
N THR A 939 30.10 -3.57 -28.54
CA THR A 939 31.37 -3.33 -27.84
C THR A 939 31.78 -1.85 -27.90
N ASP A 940 31.67 -1.23 -29.07
CA ASP A 940 32.01 0.19 -29.27
C ASP A 940 31.08 1.10 -28.44
N LEU A 941 29.75 0.88 -28.52
CA LEU A 941 28.77 1.65 -27.76
C LEU A 941 28.90 1.46 -26.24
N GLU A 942 29.17 0.23 -25.78
CA GLU A 942 29.42 -0.05 -24.36
C GLU A 942 30.71 0.63 -23.88
N SER A 943 31.73 0.77 -24.73
CA SER A 943 32.97 1.48 -24.41
C SER A 943 32.81 3.01 -24.33
N GLU A 944 31.87 3.57 -25.09
CA GLU A 944 31.54 5.00 -25.09
C GLU A 944 30.56 5.40 -23.98
N SER A 945 29.83 4.45 -23.41
CA SER A 945 28.84 4.72 -22.37
C SER A 945 29.51 5.07 -21.05
N LYS A 946 28.96 6.07 -20.37
CA LYS A 946 29.40 6.46 -19.02
C LYS A 946 28.80 5.59 -17.93
N ILE A 947 27.79 4.79 -18.28
CA ILE A 947 26.99 3.98 -17.36
C ILE A 947 27.43 2.52 -17.48
N LYS A 948 27.98 1.96 -16.40
CA LYS A 948 28.48 0.58 -16.38
C LYS A 948 27.38 -0.43 -16.04
N LEU A 949 26.32 -0.46 -16.85
CA LEU A 949 25.20 -1.38 -16.68
C LEU A 949 25.21 -2.48 -17.74
N LYS A 950 24.92 -3.71 -17.31
CA LYS A 950 24.64 -4.81 -18.24
C LYS A 950 23.21 -4.68 -18.73
N VAL A 951 23.06 -4.33 -20.00
CA VAL A 951 21.74 -4.30 -20.66
C VAL A 951 21.35 -5.73 -21.05
N LYS A 952 20.20 -6.21 -20.54
CA LYS A 952 19.69 -7.57 -20.75
C LYS A 952 18.42 -7.62 -21.58
#